data_AF-A0A3B8NEU3-F1
#
_entry.id   AF-A0A3B8NEU3-F1
#
_cell.length_a   1.000
_cell.length_b   1.000
_cell.length_c   1.000
_cell.angle_alpha   90.00
_cell.angle_beta   90.00
_cell.angle_gamma   90.00
#
_symmetry.space_group_name_H-M   'P 1'
#
loop_
_entity.id
_entity.type
_entity.pdbx_description
1 polymer ?
#
loop_
_entity_poly.entity_id
_entity_poly.type
_entity_poly.pdbx_seq_one_letter_code
_entity_poly.pdbx_strand_id
1 'polypeptide(L)'
;GYYHTLAIREDGSIVAKGWDDYKQSTVPQNLGKALSVSGGYYHSLASLEDGSVIAWGRNNHGQRNVPEGLGSVTSVSAGHAHSMALREDGSIVMWGRNNYGQISAPENLSSVTQIVAGREHSLALQKDKTVVAWGRNDSGQSSVPEGLGPVTQIAAAYFHSLALKEDGTVTAWGSNKYGQTTVPDGLNSVVAISAGGFHSMALKDDGTVVAWGRNIYGQTDVPTDLKNVISIVSGTVHNAALQENGTIVTWGSNDYGQGDPLPGISPAILRGAELTGANLSGSELSGVDFSNGTVAALSIGDYHTLALKAEGTVRAWGSNVQGQCDVPEGLANVTAVSAGDFHSLALLENGTVVGWGNNEYGQSMTPAGLNNVIAIEAGHSRTVALRQGGTVVAWGRNVYGESTVPAALRNVITVSAGGYHTVALRENGTIAIWGSNEYGESIVPLGLGRLIAAEAGFEHTLVLKEDGTVRAWGNNLLGQCNVPAGLRDVIAIHAADFYSMALKSDGTVVCWGGSNQYGESTVPAGLRDVVAISGMYYHSGAIKSDGTIVLWGADLDGQVTVPENLTSTGLGRANLSGANLTGSDLRGANLTNANLTNANLTNANLSGANLTGANFTGALISGTNLIGAIGADLTGAILDKPVQFKISTSVVRLPSGKADKIKILFSTERTKTYTIQSSSDLNSWRSIESNIQGNGQSIERSFDLGDSNYFFRAIKN
;
A
#
# COMPACT_ATOMS: atom_id res chain seq x y z
N GLY A 1 10.44 11.54 18.47
CA GLY A 1 9.72 12.22 19.58
C GLY A 1 8.90 11.24 20.37
N TYR A 2 8.27 11.70 21.46
CA TYR A 2 7.50 10.81 22.34
C TYR A 2 6.26 10.21 21.69
N TYR A 3 5.46 11.06 21.04
CA TYR A 3 4.30 10.69 20.21
C TYR A 3 4.31 11.43 18.87
N HIS A 4 5.49 11.79 18.37
CA HIS A 4 5.64 12.44 17.07
C HIS A 4 6.96 12.06 16.40
N THR A 5 6.94 12.13 15.08
CA THR A 5 8.06 11.85 14.18
C THR A 5 8.43 13.15 13.48
N LEU A 6 9.74 13.39 13.31
CA LEU A 6 10.31 14.52 12.59
C LEU A 6 11.21 13.96 11.50
N ALA A 7 11.26 14.63 10.36
CA ALA A 7 12.21 14.33 9.29
C ALA A 7 12.63 15.60 8.57
N ILE A 8 13.83 15.57 8.00
CA ILE A 8 14.40 16.63 7.16
C ILE A 8 14.30 16.15 5.71
N ARG A 9 13.76 17.00 4.84
CA ARG A 9 13.73 16.76 3.39
C ARG A 9 15.08 17.07 2.75
N GLU A 10 15.30 16.60 1.54
CA GLU A 10 16.52 16.90 0.77
C GLU A 10 16.74 18.41 0.57
N ASP A 11 15.66 19.20 0.50
CA ASP A 11 15.72 20.66 0.40
C ASP A 11 16.06 21.38 1.72
N GLY A 12 16.18 20.62 2.83
CA GLY A 12 16.44 21.12 4.18
C GLY A 12 15.19 21.51 4.96
N SER A 13 13.99 21.39 4.41
CA SER A 13 12.75 21.67 5.15
C SER A 13 12.39 20.55 6.13
N ILE A 14 11.68 20.89 7.20
CA ILE A 14 11.28 19.95 8.26
C ILE A 14 9.81 19.58 8.06
N VAL A 15 9.50 18.29 8.20
CA VAL A 15 8.13 17.82 8.40
C VAL A 15 8.01 17.09 9.72
N ALA A 16 6.81 17.12 10.29
CA ALA A 16 6.50 16.39 11.49
C ALA A 16 5.08 15.85 11.46
N LYS A 17 4.86 14.74 12.16
CA LYS A 17 3.51 14.17 12.35
C LYS A 17 3.41 13.45 13.69
N GLY A 18 2.22 13.43 14.26
CA GLY A 18 1.91 12.81 15.54
C GLY A 18 1.13 13.73 16.45
N TRP A 19 1.07 13.39 17.74
CA TRP A 19 0.39 14.17 18.77
C TRP A 19 0.86 15.62 18.78
N ASP A 20 -0.06 16.58 18.91
CA ASP A 20 0.24 18.00 18.70
C ASP A 20 -0.40 18.98 19.69
N ASP A 21 -0.83 18.53 20.88
CA ASP A 21 -1.51 19.41 21.85
C ASP A 21 -0.68 20.62 22.33
N TYR A 22 0.66 20.54 22.23
CA TYR A 22 1.55 21.67 22.52
C TYR A 22 2.17 22.28 21.28
N LYS A 23 1.69 21.95 20.08
CA LYS A 23 2.23 22.38 18.79
C LYS A 23 3.64 21.85 18.51
N GLN A 24 4.01 20.69 19.04
CA GLN A 24 5.34 20.07 18.83
C GLN A 24 5.52 19.41 17.46
N SER A 25 4.42 19.03 16.81
CA SER A 25 4.34 18.53 15.43
C SER A 25 3.96 19.66 14.45
N THR A 26 3.47 20.79 14.93
CA THR A 26 3.35 22.01 14.10
C THR A 26 4.73 22.64 13.86
N VAL A 27 5.35 22.33 12.73
CA VAL A 27 6.63 22.93 12.31
C VAL A 27 6.44 24.43 12.06
N PRO A 28 7.26 25.31 12.67
CA PRO A 28 7.22 26.75 12.38
C PRO A 28 7.47 27.05 10.90
N GLN A 29 6.85 28.09 10.35
CA GLN A 29 7.04 28.48 8.94
C GLN A 29 8.32 29.31 8.74
N ASN A 30 8.83 29.31 7.51
CA ASN A 30 9.98 30.10 7.05
C ASN A 30 11.26 29.84 7.86
N LEU A 31 11.49 28.58 8.24
CA LEU A 31 12.77 28.19 8.80
C LEU A 31 13.83 28.15 7.69
N GLY A 32 15.07 28.45 8.05
CA GLY A 32 16.22 28.10 7.22
C GLY A 32 16.33 26.59 7.03
N LYS A 33 17.34 26.16 6.26
CA LYS A 33 17.59 24.73 6.04
C LYS A 33 18.04 24.06 7.32
N ALA A 34 17.33 23.01 7.72
CA ALA A 34 17.65 22.22 8.89
C ALA A 34 18.84 21.30 8.61
N LEU A 35 19.82 21.33 9.52
CA LEU A 35 20.95 20.42 9.54
C LEU A 35 20.64 19.18 10.39
N SER A 36 19.95 19.37 11.53
CA SER A 36 19.54 18.28 12.41
C SER A 36 18.21 18.59 13.09
N VAL A 37 17.43 17.56 13.42
CA VAL A 37 16.19 17.69 14.19
C VAL A 37 16.16 16.72 15.36
N SER A 38 15.50 17.10 16.45
CA SER A 38 15.28 16.21 17.58
C SER A 38 13.90 16.44 18.18
N GLY A 39 13.14 15.36 18.32
CA GLY A 39 11.83 15.39 18.98
C GLY A 39 11.96 14.90 20.41
N GLY A 40 11.70 15.77 21.36
CA GLY A 40 11.60 15.42 22.78
C GLY A 40 10.22 14.88 23.13
N TYR A 41 9.84 15.00 24.40
CA TYR A 41 8.52 14.50 24.80
C TYR A 41 7.38 15.34 24.26
N TYR A 42 7.51 16.63 24.52
CA TYR A 42 6.45 17.60 24.29
C TYR A 42 6.97 18.81 23.52
N HIS A 43 8.20 18.75 23.02
CA HIS A 43 8.86 19.84 22.30
C HIS A 43 9.79 19.26 21.24
N SER A 44 10.20 20.12 20.31
CA SER A 44 11.01 19.77 19.16
C SER A 44 12.10 20.82 18.99
N LEU A 45 13.25 20.38 18.51
CA LEU A 45 14.43 21.21 18.24
C LEU A 45 14.87 21.01 16.79
N ALA A 46 15.42 22.07 16.20
CA ALA A 46 16.17 22.00 14.96
C ALA A 46 17.46 22.82 15.08
N SER A 47 18.57 22.30 14.58
CA SER A 47 19.73 23.10 14.20
C SER A 47 19.63 23.43 12.71
N LEU A 48 20.07 24.61 12.31
CA LEU A 48 20.03 25.08 10.92
C LEU A 48 21.45 25.17 10.33
N GLU A 49 21.56 25.19 9.00
CA GLU A 49 22.83 25.37 8.28
C GLU A 49 23.55 26.69 8.63
N ASP A 50 22.82 27.71 9.10
CA ASP A 50 23.40 28.97 9.57
C ASP A 50 23.93 28.90 11.02
N GLY A 51 23.86 27.72 11.64
CA GLY A 51 24.31 27.44 13.01
C GLY A 51 23.30 27.80 14.10
N SER A 52 22.14 28.37 13.76
CA SER A 52 21.10 28.73 14.72
C SER A 52 20.29 27.52 15.21
N VAL A 53 19.60 27.68 16.33
CA VAL A 53 18.72 26.66 16.92
C VAL A 53 17.31 27.22 17.07
N ILE A 54 16.33 26.42 16.66
CA ILE A 54 14.91 26.72 16.84
C ILE A 54 14.29 25.66 17.74
N ALA A 55 13.43 26.09 18.66
CA ALA A 55 12.70 25.21 19.57
C ALA A 55 11.20 25.54 19.59
N TRP A 56 10.34 24.53 19.43
CA TRP A 56 8.88 24.68 19.43
C TRP A 56 8.19 23.57 20.26
N GLY A 57 6.90 23.70 20.56
CA GLY A 57 6.18 22.80 21.50
C GLY A 57 5.94 23.35 22.91
N ARG A 58 5.96 22.49 23.94
CA ARG A 58 5.75 22.80 25.36
C ARG A 58 6.94 23.53 25.98
N ASN A 59 6.69 24.50 26.89
CA ASN A 59 7.76 25.31 27.52
C ASN A 59 7.67 25.50 29.04
N ASN A 60 6.97 24.63 29.76
CA ASN A 60 6.73 24.80 31.20
C ASN A 60 7.99 24.74 32.10
N HIS A 61 9.15 24.37 31.54
CA HIS A 61 10.44 24.36 32.23
C HIS A 61 11.50 25.18 31.49
N GLY A 62 11.11 26.02 30.52
CA GLY A 62 12.05 26.80 29.71
C GLY A 62 12.81 25.97 28.68
N GLN A 63 12.41 24.74 28.38
CA GLN A 63 13.07 23.85 27.42
C GLN A 63 13.09 24.36 25.97
N ARG A 64 12.29 25.39 25.65
CA ARG A 64 12.38 26.10 24.35
C ARG A 64 13.08 27.44 24.42
N ASN A 65 13.53 27.87 25.61
CA ASN A 65 14.24 29.13 25.77
C ASN A 65 15.69 28.92 25.32
N VAL A 66 15.88 28.91 24.01
CA VAL A 66 17.19 28.79 23.37
C VAL A 66 18.11 29.90 23.93
N PRO A 67 19.23 29.55 24.59
CA PRO A 67 20.14 30.55 25.14
C PRO A 67 20.69 31.50 24.07
N GLU A 68 20.90 32.76 24.41
CA GLU A 68 21.58 33.70 23.53
C GLU A 68 23.06 33.34 23.37
N GLY A 69 23.64 33.64 22.20
CA GLY A 69 25.07 33.43 21.95
C GLY A 69 25.50 31.96 21.88
N LEU A 70 24.65 31.07 21.35
CA LEU A 70 25.00 29.65 21.15
C LEU A 70 26.16 29.43 20.18
N GLY A 71 26.49 30.37 19.30
CA GLY A 71 27.46 30.14 18.22
C GLY A 71 26.98 29.08 17.22
N SER A 72 27.90 28.51 16.43
CA SER A 72 27.58 27.50 15.41
C SER A 72 27.22 26.16 16.04
N VAL A 73 25.94 25.77 15.98
CA VAL A 73 25.43 24.48 16.45
C VAL A 73 25.37 23.47 15.30
N THR A 74 25.91 22.27 15.53
CA THR A 74 25.96 21.18 14.54
C THR A 74 24.92 20.10 14.80
N SER A 75 24.45 19.96 16.05
CA SER A 75 23.44 18.97 16.41
C SER A 75 22.65 19.39 17.66
N VAL A 76 21.41 18.91 17.77
CA VAL A 76 20.52 19.14 18.91
C VAL A 76 19.94 17.82 19.43
N SER A 77 19.66 17.77 20.73
CA SER A 77 18.99 16.63 21.36
C SER A 77 17.96 17.08 22.38
N ALA A 78 16.77 16.49 22.35
CA ALA A 78 15.62 16.89 23.14
C ALA A 78 15.14 15.77 24.08
N GLY A 79 15.14 16.04 25.39
CA GLY A 79 14.65 15.10 26.41
C GLY A 79 13.17 15.30 26.78
N HIS A 80 12.79 14.93 28.00
CA HIS A 80 11.42 15.17 28.49
C HIS A 80 11.08 16.66 28.65
N ALA A 81 12.00 17.39 29.27
CA ALA A 81 11.85 18.80 29.60
C ALA A 81 13.19 19.55 29.67
N HIS A 82 14.21 19.02 28.98
CA HIS A 82 15.50 19.66 28.82
C HIS A 82 15.95 19.50 27.36
N SER A 83 16.86 20.37 26.95
CA SER A 83 17.34 20.51 25.58
C SER A 83 18.86 20.61 25.60
N MET A 84 19.50 20.10 24.57
CA MET A 84 20.95 20.08 24.41
C MET A 84 21.31 20.55 23.00
N ALA A 85 22.38 21.32 22.88
CA ALA A 85 23.01 21.72 21.63
C ALA A 85 24.50 21.39 21.66
N LEU A 86 25.00 20.79 20.59
CA LEU A 86 26.41 20.53 20.35
C LEU A 86 26.95 21.57 19.38
N ARG A 87 28.00 22.28 19.80
CA ARG A 87 28.67 23.28 18.99
C ARG A 87 29.76 22.66 18.12
N GLU A 88 30.13 23.36 17.06
CA GLU A 88 31.21 22.96 16.14
C GLU A 88 32.56 22.78 16.84
N ASP A 89 32.82 23.53 17.92
CA ASP A 89 34.04 23.41 18.74
C ASP A 89 34.03 22.20 19.71
N GLY A 90 32.97 21.40 19.71
CA GLY A 90 32.81 20.23 20.57
C GLY A 90 32.38 20.55 22.01
N SER A 91 31.98 21.79 22.31
CA SER A 91 31.34 22.15 23.58
C SER A 91 29.81 21.96 23.52
N ILE A 92 29.21 21.75 24.69
CA ILE A 92 27.77 21.48 24.83
C ILE A 92 27.08 22.60 25.62
N VAL A 93 25.88 22.96 25.21
CA VAL A 93 25.00 23.85 25.97
C VAL A 93 23.68 23.17 26.24
N MET A 94 23.18 23.27 27.47
CA MET A 94 21.97 22.61 27.90
C MET A 94 21.07 23.57 28.67
N TRP A 95 19.75 23.44 28.49
CA TRP A 95 18.78 24.29 29.15
C TRP A 95 17.48 23.54 29.44
N GLY A 96 16.68 24.07 30.37
CA GLY A 96 15.41 23.48 30.78
C GLY A 96 15.42 22.95 32.22
N ARG A 97 14.67 21.88 32.47
CA ARG A 97 14.51 21.27 33.80
C ARG A 97 15.80 20.62 34.30
N ASN A 98 16.12 20.81 35.59
CA ASN A 98 17.34 20.26 36.22
C ASN A 98 17.14 19.49 37.54
N ASN A 99 15.94 18.98 37.83
CA ASN A 99 15.65 18.38 39.14
C ASN A 99 16.49 17.14 39.48
N TYR A 100 17.12 16.51 38.48
CA TYR A 100 18.00 15.35 38.64
C TYR A 100 19.44 15.63 38.21
N GLY A 101 19.80 16.90 37.96
CA GLY A 101 21.13 17.26 37.47
C GLY A 101 21.33 17.00 35.97
N GLN A 102 20.28 16.75 35.18
CA GLN A 102 20.39 16.43 33.74
C GLN A 102 21.02 17.54 32.87
N ILE A 103 21.03 18.79 33.34
CA ILE A 103 21.77 19.87 32.65
C ILE A 103 23.03 20.30 33.42
N SER A 104 23.38 19.57 34.48
CA SER A 104 24.62 19.73 35.26
C SER A 104 25.68 18.75 34.76
N ALA A 105 26.26 19.04 33.59
CA ALA A 105 27.34 18.23 33.04
C ALA A 105 28.52 18.10 34.03
N PRO A 106 29.20 16.93 34.07
CA PRO A 106 30.46 16.79 34.77
C PRO A 106 31.52 17.78 34.27
N GLU A 107 32.42 18.21 35.15
CA GLU A 107 33.53 19.09 34.77
C GLU A 107 34.42 18.43 33.70
N ASN A 108 34.92 19.22 32.74
CA ASN A 108 35.87 18.83 31.68
C ASN A 108 35.34 18.05 30.47
N LEU A 109 34.04 18.11 30.14
CA LEU A 109 33.57 17.71 28.81
C LEU A 109 34.10 18.67 27.74
N SER A 110 35.19 18.29 27.07
CA SER A 110 35.75 19.02 25.94
C SER A 110 35.97 18.04 24.79
N SER A 111 35.69 18.46 23.54
CA SER A 111 35.73 17.59 22.35
C SER A 111 34.61 16.53 22.28
N VAL A 112 33.37 16.91 22.60
CA VAL A 112 32.17 16.08 22.39
C VAL A 112 31.87 15.95 20.90
N THR A 113 31.52 14.76 20.44
CA THR A 113 31.15 14.47 19.04
C THR A 113 29.69 14.05 18.88
N GLN A 114 29.05 13.55 19.93
CA GLN A 114 27.60 13.26 19.93
C GLN A 114 26.99 13.58 21.30
N ILE A 115 25.73 14.02 21.27
CA ILE A 115 24.92 14.30 22.46
C ILE A 115 23.59 13.56 22.36
N VAL A 116 23.13 12.99 23.48
CA VAL A 116 21.80 12.37 23.54
C VAL A 116 21.12 12.73 24.85
N ALA A 117 19.91 13.27 24.73
CA ALA A 117 19.01 13.52 25.85
C ALA A 117 18.06 12.33 26.01
N GLY A 118 18.21 11.58 27.10
CA GLY A 118 17.17 10.66 27.56
C GLY A 118 16.00 11.42 28.20
N ARG A 119 15.12 10.71 28.92
CA ARG A 119 13.99 11.35 29.62
C ARG A 119 14.47 12.43 30.60
N GLU A 120 15.31 12.02 31.53
CA GLU A 120 15.81 12.84 32.65
C GLU A 120 17.31 12.59 32.93
N HIS A 121 18.03 12.05 31.94
CA HIS A 121 19.48 11.85 31.95
C HIS A 121 20.04 12.22 30.58
N SER A 122 21.34 12.41 30.51
CA SER A 122 22.04 12.90 29.32
C SER A 122 23.32 12.08 29.11
N LEU A 123 23.66 11.88 27.84
CA LEU A 123 24.88 11.20 27.40
C LEU A 123 25.69 12.12 26.48
N ALA A 124 27.01 12.02 26.57
CA ALA A 124 27.95 12.58 25.61
C ALA A 124 28.96 11.52 25.17
N LEU A 125 29.24 11.47 23.87
CA LEU A 125 30.35 10.72 23.29
C LEU A 125 31.49 11.69 22.99
N GLN A 126 32.67 11.41 23.50
CA GLN A 126 33.87 12.21 23.29
C GLN A 126 34.68 11.71 22.09
N LYS A 127 35.53 12.58 21.54
CA LYS A 127 36.41 12.26 20.39
C LYS A 127 37.35 11.08 20.65
N ASP A 128 37.71 10.84 21.90
CA ASP A 128 38.51 9.69 22.36
C ASP A 128 37.69 8.40 22.51
N LYS A 129 36.43 8.40 22.03
CA LYS A 129 35.49 7.26 22.02
C LYS A 129 34.95 6.87 23.39
N THR A 130 35.13 7.70 24.41
CA THR A 130 34.57 7.48 25.75
C THR A 130 33.16 8.07 25.90
N VAL A 131 32.31 7.39 26.69
CA VAL A 131 30.94 7.83 26.99
C VAL A 131 30.87 8.40 28.40
N VAL A 132 30.25 9.55 28.53
CA VAL A 132 29.93 10.19 29.82
C VAL A 132 28.42 10.30 29.96
N ALA A 133 27.90 9.92 31.13
CA ALA A 133 26.48 9.96 31.43
C ALA A 133 26.22 10.69 32.75
N TRP A 134 25.16 11.51 32.81
CA TRP A 134 24.77 12.24 34.02
C TRP A 134 23.25 12.49 34.07
N GLY A 135 22.78 12.94 35.24
CA GLY A 135 21.36 13.16 35.51
C GLY A 135 20.74 12.05 36.35
N ARG A 136 19.46 11.74 36.11
CA ARG A 136 18.72 10.73 36.87
C ARG A 136 19.39 9.36 36.75
N ASN A 137 19.59 8.67 37.87
CA ASN A 137 20.30 7.38 37.91
C ASN A 137 19.63 6.30 38.78
N ASP A 138 18.33 6.41 39.02
CA ASP A 138 17.58 5.48 39.88
C ASP A 138 17.45 4.06 39.32
N SER A 139 17.69 3.87 38.02
CA SER A 139 17.75 2.57 37.35
C SER A 139 19.16 2.22 36.86
N GLY A 140 20.18 3.00 37.22
CA GLY A 140 21.55 2.83 36.70
C GLY A 140 21.78 3.38 35.29
N GLN A 141 20.82 4.13 34.71
CA GLN A 141 20.89 4.64 33.34
C GLN A 141 22.02 5.67 33.08
N SER A 142 22.53 6.29 34.14
CA SER A 142 23.71 7.16 34.12
C SER A 142 24.99 6.45 34.62
N SER A 143 24.92 5.17 34.98
CA SER A 143 26.08 4.36 35.39
C SER A 143 26.68 3.69 34.16
N VAL A 144 27.60 4.38 33.47
CA VAL A 144 28.31 3.83 32.31
C VAL A 144 29.07 2.55 32.72
N PRO A 145 28.88 1.41 32.01
CA PRO A 145 29.57 0.16 32.35
C PRO A 145 31.09 0.29 32.31
N GLU A 146 31.77 -0.30 33.30
CA GLU A 146 33.23 -0.41 33.27
C GLU A 146 33.69 -1.24 32.06
N GLY A 147 34.74 -0.79 31.39
CA GLY A 147 35.30 -1.50 30.23
C GLY A 147 34.42 -1.48 28.98
N LEU A 148 33.56 -0.46 28.80
CA LEU A 148 32.67 -0.31 27.63
C LEU A 148 33.41 -0.38 26.27
N GLY A 149 34.72 -0.10 26.23
CA GLY A 149 35.50 -0.08 24.99
C GLY A 149 35.20 1.16 24.14
N PRO A 150 35.84 1.28 22.95
CA PRO A 150 35.65 2.43 22.08
C PRO A 150 34.25 2.44 21.45
N VAL A 151 33.52 3.55 21.65
CA VAL A 151 32.14 3.74 21.19
C VAL A 151 32.07 4.63 19.95
N THR A 152 31.22 4.27 18.99
CA THR A 152 30.95 5.04 17.77
C THR A 152 29.59 5.74 17.78
N GLN A 153 28.62 5.21 18.52
CA GLN A 153 27.30 5.82 18.63
C GLN A 153 26.71 5.59 20.02
N ILE A 154 25.95 6.58 20.49
CA ILE A 154 25.17 6.51 21.74
C ILE A 154 23.68 6.72 21.46
N ALA A 155 22.81 6.08 22.25
CA ALA A 155 21.38 6.32 22.24
C ALA A 155 20.81 6.20 23.65
N ALA A 156 19.71 6.90 23.95
CA ALA A 156 19.10 6.92 25.27
C ALA A 156 17.60 7.17 25.17
N ALA A 157 16.85 6.64 26.13
CA ALA A 157 15.42 6.83 26.21
C ALA A 157 14.95 7.07 27.66
N TYR A 158 13.92 6.36 28.12
CA TYR A 158 13.32 6.62 29.43
C TYR A 158 14.30 6.44 30.58
N PHE A 159 14.77 5.20 30.73
CA PHE A 159 15.51 4.72 31.89
C PHE A 159 16.62 3.75 31.47
N HIS A 160 17.04 3.78 30.21
CA HIS A 160 18.12 2.97 29.71
C HIS A 160 18.90 3.70 28.61
N SER A 161 20.11 3.21 28.38
CA SER A 161 21.11 3.76 27.49
C SER A 161 21.73 2.65 26.66
N LEU A 162 22.15 2.98 25.44
CA LEU A 162 22.78 2.09 24.48
C LEU A 162 24.09 2.71 23.99
N ALA A 163 25.08 1.87 23.74
CA ALA A 163 26.31 2.23 23.06
C ALA A 163 26.63 1.19 21.97
N LEU A 164 26.94 1.70 20.78
CA LEU A 164 27.49 0.92 19.68
C LEU A 164 29.01 1.04 19.72
N LYS A 165 29.71 -0.09 19.76
CA LYS A 165 31.17 -0.14 19.82
C LYS A 165 31.78 -0.20 18.41
N GLU A 166 33.06 0.14 18.27
CA GLU A 166 33.80 0.06 16.99
C GLU A 166 33.86 -1.38 16.43
N ASP A 167 33.72 -2.39 17.27
CA ASP A 167 33.67 -3.80 16.87
C ASP A 167 32.29 -4.25 16.32
N GLY A 168 31.32 -3.33 16.22
CA GLY A 168 29.98 -3.63 15.70
C GLY A 168 29.06 -4.35 16.69
N THR A 169 29.41 -4.41 17.98
CA THR A 169 28.55 -4.96 19.03
C THR A 169 27.93 -3.86 19.91
N VAL A 170 26.81 -4.19 20.55
CA VAL A 170 26.00 -3.24 21.32
C VAL A 170 26.06 -3.56 22.81
N THR A 171 26.23 -2.53 23.63
CA THR A 171 26.08 -2.62 25.09
C THR A 171 24.88 -1.78 25.52
N ALA A 172 24.03 -2.34 26.37
CA ALA A 172 22.85 -1.66 26.92
C ALA A 172 22.88 -1.68 28.46
N TRP A 173 22.53 -0.57 29.11
CA TRP A 173 22.51 -0.47 30.57
C TRP A 173 21.37 0.41 31.08
N GLY A 174 21.07 0.29 32.38
CA GLY A 174 19.93 0.94 33.03
C GLY A 174 18.81 -0.05 33.38
N SER A 175 17.56 0.42 33.32
CA SER A 175 16.37 -0.38 33.62
C SER A 175 16.22 -1.53 32.63
N ASN A 176 16.02 -2.75 33.14
CA ASN A 176 15.76 -3.94 32.34
C ASN A 176 14.38 -4.56 32.57
N LYS A 177 13.39 -3.77 33.02
CA LYS A 177 12.06 -4.28 33.41
C LYS A 177 11.35 -5.11 32.32
N TYR A 178 11.62 -4.82 31.06
CA TYR A 178 11.01 -5.45 29.90
C TYR A 178 12.03 -6.10 28.96
N GLY A 179 13.27 -6.35 29.42
CA GLY A 179 14.32 -6.92 28.58
C GLY A 179 15.02 -5.91 27.67
N GLN A 180 14.75 -4.61 27.77
CA GLN A 180 15.32 -3.59 26.87
C GLN A 180 16.83 -3.42 26.95
N THR A 181 17.47 -3.89 28.03
CA THR A 181 18.93 -3.97 28.13
C THR A 181 19.47 -5.39 27.97
N THR A 182 18.61 -6.38 27.75
CA THR A 182 19.01 -7.74 27.35
C THR A 182 19.29 -7.74 25.84
N VAL A 183 20.52 -7.40 25.46
CA VAL A 183 20.95 -7.41 24.05
C VAL A 183 20.80 -8.83 23.48
N PRO A 184 20.12 -9.02 22.32
CA PRO A 184 19.93 -10.34 21.73
C PRO A 184 21.23 -11.07 21.44
N ASP A 185 21.24 -12.38 21.70
CA ASP A 185 22.38 -13.24 21.40
C ASP A 185 22.71 -13.21 19.91
N GLY A 186 24.01 -13.10 19.59
CA GLY A 186 24.48 -13.05 18.21
C GLY A 186 24.28 -11.71 17.50
N LEU A 187 23.81 -10.65 18.19
CA LEU A 187 23.76 -9.31 17.61
C LEU A 187 25.18 -8.76 17.39
N ASN A 188 25.61 -8.72 16.12
CA ASN A 188 26.90 -8.25 15.66
C ASN A 188 26.76 -7.50 14.32
N SER A 189 27.85 -6.90 13.84
CA SER A 189 27.88 -6.14 12.59
C SER A 189 26.85 -5.00 12.57
N VAL A 190 26.61 -4.39 13.74
CA VAL A 190 25.69 -3.27 13.91
C VAL A 190 26.36 -1.99 13.42
N VAL A 191 25.62 -1.20 12.63
CA VAL A 191 26.06 0.08 12.07
C VAL A 191 25.27 1.27 12.62
N ALA A 192 24.07 1.03 13.17
CA ALA A 192 23.33 2.06 13.90
C ALA A 192 22.49 1.48 15.05
N ILE A 193 22.25 2.30 16.08
CA ILE A 193 21.39 2.00 17.22
C ILE A 193 20.37 3.10 17.45
N SER A 194 19.23 2.74 18.03
CA SER A 194 18.20 3.67 18.47
C SER A 194 17.51 3.15 19.73
N ALA A 195 17.19 4.05 20.66
CA ALA A 195 16.53 3.71 21.92
C ALA A 195 15.10 4.27 21.95
N GLY A 196 14.13 3.39 22.14
CA GLY A 196 12.74 3.75 22.36
C GLY A 196 12.35 3.72 23.84
N GLY A 197 11.11 4.05 24.18
CA GLY A 197 10.72 4.29 25.57
C GLY A 197 11.05 3.13 26.52
N PHE A 198 10.74 1.90 26.10
CA PHE A 198 11.05 0.68 26.85
C PHE A 198 11.53 -0.45 25.92
N HIS A 199 12.09 -0.09 24.77
CA HIS A 199 12.61 -1.01 23.77
C HIS A 199 13.84 -0.40 23.10
N SER A 200 14.58 -1.22 22.38
CA SER A 200 15.85 -0.88 21.74
C SER A 200 15.84 -1.38 20.30
N MET A 201 16.57 -0.72 19.42
CA MET A 201 16.75 -1.15 18.03
C MET A 201 18.21 -1.07 17.60
N ALA A 202 18.59 -1.97 16.70
CA ALA A 202 19.86 -1.99 16.01
C ALA A 202 19.64 -2.22 14.51
N LEU A 203 20.44 -1.55 13.69
CA LEU A 203 20.55 -1.75 12.25
C LEU A 203 21.90 -2.42 11.97
N LYS A 204 21.87 -3.55 11.28
CA LYS A 204 23.06 -4.25 10.80
C LYS A 204 23.54 -3.70 9.45
N ASP A 205 24.81 -3.95 9.13
CA ASP A 205 25.44 -3.57 7.86
C ASP A 205 24.77 -4.18 6.61
N ASP A 206 24.13 -5.34 6.76
CA ASP A 206 23.31 -5.99 5.73
C ASP A 206 21.90 -5.39 5.56
N GLY A 207 21.58 -4.31 6.29
CA GLY A 207 20.27 -3.65 6.24
C GLY A 207 19.19 -4.31 7.12
N THR A 208 19.53 -5.33 7.91
CA THR A 208 18.59 -5.98 8.85
C THR A 208 18.36 -5.11 10.08
N VAL A 209 17.09 -4.94 10.48
CA VAL A 209 16.70 -4.28 11.72
C VAL A 209 16.36 -5.31 12.79
N VAL A 210 16.92 -5.15 13.98
CA VAL A 210 16.61 -5.98 15.16
C VAL A 210 16.05 -5.07 16.25
N ALA A 211 14.88 -5.39 16.79
CA ALA A 211 14.26 -4.67 17.90
C ALA A 211 13.98 -5.62 19.08
N TRP A 212 14.18 -5.14 20.31
CA TRP A 212 13.97 -5.95 21.52
C TRP A 212 13.50 -5.09 22.70
N GLY A 213 12.89 -5.72 23.71
CA GLY A 213 12.34 -5.07 24.90
C GLY A 213 10.81 -5.17 24.98
N ARG A 214 10.15 -4.11 25.47
CA ARG A 214 8.69 -4.09 25.64
C ARG A 214 7.99 -4.09 24.28
N ASN A 215 6.97 -4.94 24.12
CA ASN A 215 6.24 -5.09 22.86
C ASN A 215 4.71 -4.99 22.96
N ILE A 216 4.18 -4.17 23.87
CA ILE A 216 2.72 -4.11 24.07
C ILE A 216 1.95 -3.39 22.94
N TYR A 217 2.67 -2.68 22.04
CA TYR A 217 2.12 -1.96 20.90
C TYR A 217 2.73 -2.44 19.58
N GLY A 218 3.39 -3.60 19.57
CA GLY A 218 4.11 -4.10 18.39
C GLY A 218 5.42 -3.36 18.07
N GLN A 219 5.95 -2.55 18.99
CA GLN A 219 7.17 -1.77 18.73
C GLN A 219 8.45 -2.61 18.55
N THR A 220 8.44 -3.90 18.87
CA THR A 220 9.54 -4.84 18.54
C THR A 220 9.18 -5.80 17.43
N ASP A 221 7.95 -5.73 16.89
CA ASP A 221 7.52 -6.52 15.74
C ASP A 221 8.03 -5.85 14.47
N VAL A 222 9.32 -6.03 14.19
CA VAL A 222 9.96 -5.52 12.98
C VAL A 222 9.22 -6.09 11.75
N PRO A 223 8.75 -5.25 10.81
CA PRO A 223 8.05 -5.74 9.62
C PRO A 223 8.93 -6.73 8.84
N THR A 224 8.37 -7.88 8.48
CA THR A 224 9.12 -8.98 7.84
C THR A 224 9.69 -8.63 6.47
N ASP A 225 9.09 -7.66 5.78
CA ASP A 225 9.52 -7.20 4.46
C ASP A 225 10.44 -5.97 4.52
N LEU A 226 10.82 -5.54 5.72
CA LEU A 226 11.75 -4.44 5.91
C LEU A 226 13.16 -4.87 5.51
N LYS A 227 13.60 -4.43 4.33
CA LYS A 227 14.90 -4.75 3.72
C LYS A 227 15.61 -3.48 3.25
N ASN A 228 16.92 -3.57 3.04
CA ASN A 228 17.76 -2.47 2.52
C ASN A 228 17.59 -1.19 3.34
N VAL A 229 17.55 -1.32 4.67
CA VAL A 229 17.41 -0.19 5.58
C VAL A 229 18.75 0.53 5.71
N ILE A 230 18.72 1.85 5.58
CA ILE A 230 19.90 2.72 5.72
C ILE A 230 19.83 3.62 6.95
N SER A 231 18.67 3.77 7.57
CA SER A 231 18.53 4.55 8.80
C SER A 231 17.35 4.06 9.64
N ILE A 232 17.50 4.17 10.96
CA ILE A 232 16.49 3.79 11.94
C ILE A 232 16.31 4.87 12.99
N VAL A 233 15.07 5.07 13.42
CA VAL A 233 14.73 5.95 14.56
C VAL A 233 13.62 5.34 15.40
N SER A 234 13.69 5.57 16.70
CA SER A 234 12.68 5.12 17.67
C SER A 234 12.05 6.32 18.35
N GLY A 235 10.72 6.34 18.38
CA GLY A 235 9.96 7.09 19.36
C GLY A 235 9.76 6.26 20.63
N THR A 236 8.79 6.64 21.45
CA THR A 236 8.54 5.91 22.71
C THR A 236 8.04 4.50 22.49
N VAL A 237 7.09 4.39 21.58
CA VAL A 237 6.25 3.20 21.37
C VAL A 237 6.06 2.93 19.87
N HIS A 238 6.75 3.69 19.02
CA HIS A 238 6.73 3.58 17.57
C HIS A 238 8.14 3.71 17.01
N ASN A 239 8.34 3.27 15.78
CA ASN A 239 9.62 3.30 15.09
C ASN A 239 9.44 3.78 13.65
N ALA A 240 10.53 4.21 13.04
CA ALA A 240 10.62 4.41 11.60
C ALA A 240 11.96 3.88 11.08
N ALA A 241 11.94 3.35 9.86
CA ALA A 241 13.11 2.93 9.11
C ALA A 241 13.07 3.53 7.70
N LEU A 242 14.20 4.06 7.25
CA LEU A 242 14.39 4.55 5.88
C LEU A 242 15.07 3.48 5.06
N GLN A 243 14.46 3.11 3.94
CA GLN A 243 15.03 2.20 2.95
C GLN A 243 15.84 2.96 1.89
N GLU A 244 16.78 2.28 1.22
CA GLU A 244 17.60 2.85 0.13
C GLU A 244 16.77 3.48 -1.00
N ASN A 245 15.57 2.97 -1.24
CA ASN A 245 14.64 3.48 -2.28
C ASN A 245 13.90 4.76 -1.86
N GLY A 246 14.18 5.31 -0.67
CA GLY A 246 13.54 6.51 -0.13
C GLY A 246 12.23 6.24 0.64
N THR A 247 11.79 4.98 0.73
CA THR A 247 10.58 4.62 1.47
C THR A 247 10.84 4.67 2.99
N ILE A 248 9.92 5.31 3.73
CA ILE A 248 9.88 5.25 5.18
C ILE A 248 8.80 4.25 5.61
N VAL A 249 9.22 3.24 6.38
CA VAL A 249 8.34 2.24 6.98
C VAL A 249 8.26 2.51 8.48
N THR A 250 7.05 2.58 9.02
CA THR A 250 6.75 2.85 10.44
C THR A 250 6.01 1.67 11.06
N TRP A 251 6.28 1.39 12.33
CA TRP A 251 5.58 0.35 13.09
C TRP A 251 5.55 0.68 14.59
N GLY A 252 4.74 -0.06 15.35
CA GLY A 252 4.42 0.23 16.75
C GLY A 252 3.09 0.98 16.91
N SER A 253 2.90 1.68 18.03
CA SER A 253 1.66 2.46 18.27
C SER A 253 1.52 3.61 17.28
N ASN A 254 0.31 3.76 16.74
CA ASN A 254 -0.07 4.86 15.86
C ASN A 254 -1.26 5.69 16.39
N ASP A 255 -1.48 5.70 17.71
CA ASP A 255 -2.68 6.29 18.32
C ASP A 255 -2.89 7.80 18.03
N TYR A 256 -1.85 8.50 17.58
CA TYR A 256 -1.86 9.92 17.24
C TYR A 256 -1.36 10.21 15.82
N GLY A 257 -1.30 9.21 14.94
CA GLY A 257 -0.81 9.35 13.56
C GLY A 257 0.72 9.49 13.43
N GLN A 258 1.49 9.22 14.48
CA GLN A 258 2.96 9.32 14.48
C GLN A 258 3.66 8.30 13.56
N GLY A 259 2.96 7.23 13.19
CA GLY A 259 3.37 6.23 12.21
C GLY A 259 2.64 6.36 10.88
N ASP A 260 1.85 7.41 10.67
CA ASP A 260 1.28 7.67 9.34
C ASP A 260 2.38 8.12 8.36
N PRO A 261 2.16 7.96 7.03
CA PRO A 261 3.08 8.47 6.02
C PRO A 261 3.43 9.94 6.26
N LEU A 262 4.73 10.25 6.21
CA LEU A 262 5.21 11.62 6.34
C LEU A 262 4.98 12.37 5.03
N PRO A 263 4.22 13.47 5.08
CA PRO A 263 3.91 14.29 3.93
C PRO A 263 5.13 14.72 3.08
N GLY A 264 5.18 14.34 1.80
CA GLY A 264 6.26 14.70 0.86
C GLY A 264 7.62 14.05 1.11
N ILE A 265 7.70 13.00 1.94
CA ILE A 265 8.93 12.23 2.20
C ILE A 265 8.79 10.76 1.81
N SER A 266 7.61 10.17 1.98
CA SER A 266 7.33 8.85 1.43
C SER A 266 6.83 9.00 -0.02
N PRO A 267 7.36 8.25 -1.01
CA PRO A 267 6.62 7.98 -2.24
C PRO A 267 5.42 7.11 -1.88
N ALA A 268 4.37 7.71 -1.31
CA ALA A 268 3.15 6.97 -1.00
C ALA A 268 2.48 6.62 -2.33
N ILE A 269 2.51 5.34 -2.69
CA ILE A 269 1.70 4.78 -3.77
C ILE A 269 0.45 4.22 -3.09
N LEU A 270 -0.67 4.92 -3.24
CA LEU A 270 -1.99 4.60 -2.69
C LEU A 270 -2.98 4.24 -3.82
N ARG A 271 -2.47 3.55 -4.84
CA ARG A 271 -3.27 3.09 -5.98
C ARG A 271 -4.34 2.11 -5.54
N GLY A 272 -5.59 2.34 -5.95
CA GLY A 272 -6.73 1.49 -5.59
C GLY A 272 -7.00 1.39 -4.08
N ALA A 273 -6.53 2.35 -3.28
CA ALA A 273 -6.75 2.38 -1.83
C ALA A 273 -8.17 2.85 -1.49
N GLU A 274 -8.77 2.29 -0.43
CA GLU A 274 -10.10 2.70 0.05
C GLU A 274 -9.96 3.67 1.24
N LEU A 275 -10.05 4.97 0.96
CA LEU A 275 -9.90 6.10 1.88
C LEU A 275 -11.22 6.91 2.01
N THR A 276 -12.36 6.29 1.69
CA THR A 276 -13.66 6.96 1.77
C THR A 276 -13.93 7.44 3.20
N GLY A 277 -14.20 8.73 3.37
CA GLY A 277 -14.42 9.38 4.67
C GLY A 277 -13.16 9.67 5.48
N ALA A 278 -11.96 9.38 4.95
CA ALA A 278 -10.70 9.65 5.65
C ALA A 278 -10.51 11.15 5.94
N ASN A 279 -9.95 11.48 7.11
CA ASN A 279 -9.58 12.85 7.43
C ASN A 279 -8.12 13.12 7.07
N LEU A 280 -7.91 13.80 5.95
CA LEU A 280 -6.62 14.16 5.36
C LEU A 280 -6.41 15.68 5.34
N SER A 281 -7.15 16.42 6.19
CA SER A 281 -7.09 17.88 6.21
C SER A 281 -5.70 18.39 6.59
N GLY A 282 -5.25 19.44 5.92
CA GLY A 282 -3.92 20.04 6.08
C GLY A 282 -2.75 19.11 5.74
N SER A 283 -3.01 17.91 5.20
CA SER A 283 -1.96 16.94 4.89
C SER A 283 -1.17 17.37 3.67
N GLU A 284 0.11 17.04 3.64
CA GLU A 284 0.97 17.31 2.49
C GLU A 284 1.19 16.04 1.62
N LEU A 285 0.31 15.92 0.65
CA LEU A 285 0.16 14.81 -0.28
C LEU A 285 0.79 15.13 -1.65
N SER A 286 1.74 16.06 -1.71
CA SER A 286 2.46 16.39 -2.93
C SER A 286 3.10 15.14 -3.55
N GLY A 287 2.85 14.89 -4.84
CA GLY A 287 3.45 13.78 -5.58
C GLY A 287 2.95 12.37 -5.23
N VAL A 288 1.99 12.24 -4.31
CA VAL A 288 1.39 10.94 -3.95
C VAL A 288 0.61 10.37 -5.14
N ASP A 289 0.71 9.06 -5.35
CA ASP A 289 0.02 8.36 -6.43
C ASP A 289 -1.25 7.65 -5.93
N PHE A 290 -2.39 8.29 -6.14
CA PHE A 290 -3.76 7.81 -5.93
C PHE A 290 -4.42 7.32 -7.24
N SER A 291 -3.66 7.01 -8.29
CA SER A 291 -4.26 6.57 -9.55
C SER A 291 -4.98 5.23 -9.41
N ASN A 292 -5.89 4.92 -10.32
CA ASN A 292 -6.57 3.62 -10.35
C ASN A 292 -5.53 2.49 -10.38
N GLY A 293 -5.67 1.57 -9.42
CA GLY A 293 -5.01 0.27 -9.46
C GLY A 293 -5.60 -0.61 -10.56
N THR A 294 -5.03 -1.80 -10.73
CA THR A 294 -5.49 -2.79 -11.71
C THR A 294 -5.74 -4.12 -11.00
N VAL A 295 -6.77 -4.85 -11.40
CA VAL A 295 -6.93 -6.24 -10.96
C VAL A 295 -6.00 -7.13 -11.77
N ALA A 296 -5.09 -7.80 -11.09
CA ALA A 296 -4.12 -8.72 -11.67
C ALA A 296 -4.71 -10.12 -11.87
N ALA A 297 -5.57 -10.57 -10.95
CA ALA A 297 -6.23 -11.88 -11.05
C ALA A 297 -7.61 -11.86 -10.40
N LEU A 298 -8.47 -12.75 -10.89
CA LEU A 298 -9.81 -13.01 -10.39
C LEU A 298 -9.92 -14.51 -10.11
N SER A 299 -10.42 -14.87 -8.94
CA SER A 299 -10.78 -16.26 -8.64
C SER A 299 -12.22 -16.32 -8.16
N ILE A 300 -12.99 -17.23 -8.74
CA ILE A 300 -14.41 -17.41 -8.45
C ILE A 300 -14.59 -18.71 -7.69
N GLY A 301 -15.16 -18.62 -6.48
CA GLY A 301 -15.67 -19.75 -5.71
C GLY A 301 -17.17 -19.93 -5.96
N ASP A 302 -17.81 -20.90 -5.29
CA ASP A 302 -19.25 -21.15 -5.52
C ASP A 302 -20.13 -19.94 -5.21
N TYR A 303 -19.93 -19.34 -4.04
CA TYR A 303 -20.78 -18.24 -3.56
C TYR A 303 -20.02 -16.93 -3.35
N HIS A 304 -18.73 -16.87 -3.68
CA HIS A 304 -17.88 -15.70 -3.44
C HIS A 304 -16.88 -15.47 -4.56
N THR A 305 -16.36 -14.25 -4.62
CA THR A 305 -15.39 -13.81 -5.61
C THR A 305 -14.20 -13.18 -4.91
N LEU A 306 -12.99 -13.54 -5.35
CA LEU A 306 -11.73 -12.93 -4.94
C LEU A 306 -11.14 -12.13 -6.11
N ALA A 307 -10.70 -10.91 -5.84
CA ALA A 307 -9.88 -10.13 -6.74
C ALA A 307 -8.52 -9.86 -6.09
N LEU A 308 -7.45 -10.20 -6.81
CA LEU A 308 -6.08 -9.78 -6.49
C LEU A 308 -5.77 -8.51 -7.25
N LYS A 309 -5.43 -7.46 -6.52
CA LYS A 309 -4.97 -6.20 -7.09
C LYS A 309 -3.47 -6.26 -7.37
N ALA A 310 -3.00 -5.54 -8.38
CA ALA A 310 -1.60 -5.59 -8.81
C ALA A 310 -0.60 -5.11 -7.74
N GLU A 311 -1.06 -4.31 -6.78
CA GLU A 311 -0.30 -3.93 -5.59
C GLU A 311 -0.23 -5.03 -4.50
N GLY A 312 -0.78 -6.22 -4.76
CA GLY A 312 -0.70 -7.37 -3.85
C GLY A 312 -1.73 -7.38 -2.73
N THR A 313 -2.78 -6.55 -2.82
CA THR A 313 -3.93 -6.58 -1.88
C THR A 313 -5.08 -7.43 -2.44
N VAL A 314 -5.85 -8.05 -1.54
CA VAL A 314 -6.96 -8.94 -1.91
C VAL A 314 -8.28 -8.35 -1.46
N ARG A 315 -9.30 -8.45 -2.33
CA ARG A 315 -10.68 -8.14 -1.99
C ARG A 315 -11.55 -9.36 -2.21
N ALA A 316 -12.43 -9.66 -1.25
CA ALA A 316 -13.40 -10.73 -1.33
C ALA A 316 -14.83 -10.19 -1.13
N TRP A 317 -15.80 -10.74 -1.85
CA TRP A 317 -17.23 -10.41 -1.71
C TRP A 317 -18.14 -11.55 -2.16
N GLY A 318 -19.43 -11.46 -1.84
CA GLY A 318 -20.41 -12.53 -1.99
C GLY A 318 -20.83 -13.10 -0.64
N SER A 319 -21.21 -14.38 -0.61
CA SER A 319 -21.60 -15.05 0.62
C SER A 319 -20.41 -15.14 1.60
N ASN A 320 -20.69 -14.88 2.87
CA ASN A 320 -19.69 -14.90 3.93
C ASN A 320 -20.11 -15.77 5.12
N VAL A 321 -20.94 -16.78 4.88
CA VAL A 321 -21.52 -17.64 5.95
C VAL A 321 -20.47 -18.44 6.74
N GLN A 322 -19.27 -18.66 6.18
CA GLN A 322 -18.17 -19.39 6.79
C GLN A 322 -16.91 -18.51 6.96
N GLY A 323 -17.02 -17.19 6.77
CA GLY A 323 -15.89 -16.26 6.81
C GLY A 323 -15.01 -16.25 5.55
N GLN A 324 -15.47 -16.82 4.43
CA GLN A 324 -14.69 -16.89 3.18
C GLN A 324 -14.45 -15.52 2.52
N CYS A 325 -15.24 -14.50 2.85
CA CYS A 325 -14.98 -13.13 2.44
C CYS A 325 -14.20 -12.31 3.50
N ASP A 326 -13.92 -12.88 4.67
CA ASP A 326 -13.15 -12.22 5.73
C ASP A 326 -11.65 -12.30 5.43
N VAL A 327 -11.20 -11.46 4.49
CA VAL A 327 -9.78 -11.35 4.14
C VAL A 327 -8.96 -11.06 5.42
N PRO A 328 -7.95 -11.89 5.75
CA PRO A 328 -7.17 -11.74 6.98
C PRO A 328 -6.56 -10.34 7.12
N GLU A 329 -6.62 -9.79 8.34
CA GLU A 329 -6.03 -8.49 8.64
C GLU A 329 -4.50 -8.50 8.40
N GLY A 330 -4.00 -7.47 7.73
CA GLY A 330 -2.57 -7.37 7.38
C GLY A 330 -2.12 -8.22 6.19
N LEU A 331 -3.03 -8.92 5.49
CA LEU A 331 -2.69 -9.66 4.28
C LEU A 331 -2.24 -8.69 3.17
N ALA A 332 -0.96 -8.80 2.78
CA ALA A 332 -0.32 -8.00 1.76
C ALA A 332 0.71 -8.84 0.99
N ASN A 333 1.27 -8.29 -0.09
CA ASN A 333 2.28 -8.97 -0.94
C ASN A 333 1.78 -10.29 -1.53
N VAL A 334 0.47 -10.35 -1.83
CA VAL A 334 -0.17 -11.50 -2.47
C VAL A 334 0.18 -11.52 -3.95
N THR A 335 0.53 -12.70 -4.47
CA THR A 335 0.90 -12.96 -5.87
C THR A 335 -0.09 -13.84 -6.60
N ALA A 336 -0.87 -14.65 -5.87
CA ALA A 336 -1.97 -15.43 -6.42
C ALA A 336 -3.09 -15.60 -5.38
N VAL A 337 -4.33 -15.76 -5.86
CA VAL A 337 -5.50 -16.10 -5.06
C VAL A 337 -6.22 -17.27 -5.70
N SER A 338 -6.84 -18.13 -4.89
CA SER A 338 -7.71 -19.21 -5.37
C SER A 338 -8.89 -19.39 -4.41
N ALA A 339 -10.06 -19.72 -4.95
CA ALA A 339 -11.34 -19.75 -4.24
C ALA A 339 -12.03 -21.11 -4.45
N GLY A 340 -12.36 -21.80 -3.36
CA GLY A 340 -13.16 -23.03 -3.37
C GLY A 340 -14.64 -22.76 -3.06
N ASP A 341 -15.37 -23.74 -2.50
CA ASP A 341 -16.81 -23.58 -2.24
C ASP A 341 -17.07 -22.47 -1.22
N PHE A 342 -16.36 -22.59 -0.09
CA PHE A 342 -16.54 -21.77 1.10
C PHE A 342 -15.20 -21.44 1.77
N HIS A 343 -14.08 -21.57 1.06
CA HIS A 343 -12.77 -21.19 1.57
C HIS A 343 -11.95 -20.50 0.49
N SER A 344 -10.95 -19.77 0.93
CA SER A 344 -10.14 -18.92 0.07
C SER A 344 -8.67 -19.06 0.43
N LEU A 345 -7.81 -18.86 -0.55
CA LEU A 345 -6.38 -18.96 -0.43
C LEU A 345 -5.70 -17.73 -1.02
N ALA A 346 -4.58 -17.34 -0.41
CA ALA A 346 -3.64 -16.37 -0.93
C ALA A 346 -2.22 -16.93 -0.87
N LEU A 347 -1.46 -16.72 -1.93
CA LEU A 347 -0.03 -17.03 -2.00
C LEU A 347 0.76 -15.73 -1.91
N LEU A 348 1.62 -15.63 -0.91
CA LEU A 348 2.51 -14.48 -0.73
C LEU A 348 3.77 -14.61 -1.58
N GLU A 349 4.41 -13.49 -1.90
CA GLU A 349 5.66 -13.44 -2.68
C GLU A 349 6.78 -14.30 -2.08
N ASN A 350 6.80 -14.45 -0.75
CA ASN A 350 7.76 -15.29 -0.04
C ASN A 350 7.42 -16.81 -0.08
N GLY A 351 6.36 -17.21 -0.78
CA GLY A 351 5.91 -18.60 -0.90
C GLY A 351 5.07 -19.11 0.28
N THR A 352 4.60 -18.23 1.16
CA THR A 352 3.65 -18.56 2.24
C THR A 352 2.24 -18.68 1.69
N VAL A 353 1.50 -19.71 2.12
CA VAL A 353 0.08 -19.89 1.80
C VAL A 353 -0.76 -19.50 3.00
N VAL A 354 -1.71 -18.59 2.80
CA VAL A 354 -2.68 -18.18 3.81
C VAL A 354 -4.06 -18.65 3.36
N GLY A 355 -4.72 -19.47 4.18
CA GLY A 355 -6.09 -19.92 3.93
C GLY A 355 -7.05 -19.37 4.98
N TRP A 356 -8.28 -19.07 4.55
CA TRP A 356 -9.38 -18.63 5.44
C TRP A 356 -10.74 -19.13 4.92
N GLY A 357 -11.79 -18.93 5.72
CA GLY A 357 -13.11 -19.51 5.47
C GLY A 357 -13.29 -20.90 6.08
N ASN A 358 -14.20 -21.69 5.50
CA ASN A 358 -14.58 -23.02 5.98
C ASN A 358 -13.34 -23.92 6.19
N ASN A 359 -13.32 -24.61 7.33
CA ASN A 359 -12.23 -25.48 7.73
C ASN A 359 -12.69 -26.87 8.23
N GLU A 360 -13.90 -27.30 7.88
CA GLU A 360 -14.46 -28.59 8.33
C GLU A 360 -13.55 -29.81 8.05
N TYR A 361 -12.73 -29.74 7.01
CA TYR A 361 -11.79 -30.81 6.62
C TYR A 361 -10.31 -30.39 6.78
N GLY A 362 -10.03 -29.22 7.37
CA GLY A 362 -8.68 -28.67 7.46
C GLY A 362 -8.21 -27.92 6.20
N GLN A 363 -9.08 -27.67 5.22
CA GLN A 363 -8.72 -27.13 3.90
C GLN A 363 -8.18 -25.69 3.92
N SER A 364 -8.65 -24.85 4.85
CA SER A 364 -8.11 -23.50 5.04
C SER A 364 -6.91 -23.45 5.99
N MET A 365 -6.57 -24.57 6.64
CA MET A 365 -5.42 -24.67 7.52
C MET A 365 -4.16 -25.10 6.75
N THR A 366 -3.28 -24.14 6.48
CA THR A 366 -2.00 -24.41 5.81
C THR A 366 -1.14 -25.42 6.60
N PRO A 367 -0.65 -26.51 5.98
CA PRO A 367 0.18 -27.50 6.64
C PRO A 367 1.48 -26.92 7.21
N ALA A 368 1.86 -27.39 8.41
CA ALA A 368 3.13 -27.00 9.03
C ALA A 368 4.32 -27.38 8.15
N GLY A 369 5.27 -26.46 7.97
CA GLY A 369 6.45 -26.66 7.13
C GLY A 369 6.18 -26.57 5.62
N LEU A 370 5.01 -26.05 5.20
CA LEU A 370 4.80 -25.65 3.81
C LEU A 370 5.62 -24.39 3.48
N ASN A 371 6.52 -24.52 2.52
CA ASN A 371 7.44 -23.46 2.11
C ASN A 371 7.77 -23.57 0.62
N ASN A 372 8.29 -22.48 0.04
CA ASN A 372 8.67 -22.36 -1.37
C ASN A 372 7.50 -22.69 -2.32
N VAL A 373 6.27 -22.31 -1.96
CA VAL A 373 5.10 -22.49 -2.83
C VAL A 373 5.13 -21.47 -3.97
N ILE A 374 4.78 -21.91 -5.18
CA ILE A 374 4.75 -21.09 -6.40
C ILE A 374 3.38 -21.08 -7.09
N ALA A 375 2.48 -21.99 -6.72
CA ALA A 375 1.09 -21.98 -7.17
C ALA A 375 0.19 -22.64 -6.11
N ILE A 376 -1.06 -22.21 -6.06
CA ILE A 376 -2.09 -22.68 -5.14
C ILE A 376 -3.40 -22.87 -5.89
N GLU A 377 -4.15 -23.91 -5.53
CA GLU A 377 -5.51 -24.11 -6.02
C GLU A 377 -6.43 -24.59 -4.91
N ALA A 378 -7.54 -23.88 -4.73
CA ALA A 378 -8.66 -24.27 -3.90
C ALA A 378 -9.64 -25.05 -4.76
N GLY A 379 -9.72 -26.37 -4.54
CA GLY A 379 -10.86 -27.15 -5.01
C GLY A 379 -12.06 -26.98 -4.09
N HIS A 380 -13.09 -27.80 -4.24
CA HIS A 380 -14.33 -27.70 -3.45
C HIS A 380 -14.09 -27.49 -1.93
N SER A 381 -13.64 -28.54 -1.26
CA SER A 381 -13.35 -28.57 0.19
C SER A 381 -11.92 -29.05 0.48
N ARG A 382 -10.99 -28.69 -0.40
CA ARG A 382 -9.59 -29.12 -0.35
C ARG A 382 -8.68 -28.14 -1.07
N THR A 383 -7.39 -28.26 -0.78
CA THR A 383 -6.36 -27.38 -1.33
C THR A 383 -5.22 -28.18 -1.91
N VAL A 384 -4.65 -27.68 -3.00
CA VAL A 384 -3.41 -28.18 -3.60
C VAL A 384 -2.42 -27.02 -3.73
N ALA A 385 -1.16 -27.26 -3.37
CA ALA A 385 -0.07 -26.32 -3.55
C ALA A 385 1.07 -26.98 -4.35
N LEU A 386 1.69 -26.20 -5.23
CA LEU A 386 2.88 -26.56 -5.98
C LEU A 386 4.09 -25.85 -5.38
N ARG A 387 5.10 -26.61 -4.96
CA ARG A 387 6.39 -26.06 -4.53
C ARG A 387 7.32 -25.86 -5.72
N GLN A 388 8.25 -24.91 -5.57
CA GLN A 388 9.43 -24.79 -6.41
C GLN A 388 10.14 -26.15 -6.51
N GLY A 389 10.52 -26.55 -7.73
CA GLY A 389 11.05 -27.89 -8.00
C GLY A 389 9.99 -28.96 -8.29
N GLY A 390 8.71 -28.58 -8.40
CA GLY A 390 7.66 -29.43 -8.96
C GLY A 390 7.08 -30.46 -8.00
N THR A 391 7.19 -30.22 -6.69
CA THR A 391 6.59 -31.08 -5.65
C THR A 391 5.18 -30.60 -5.31
N VAL A 392 4.21 -31.50 -5.32
CA VAL A 392 2.80 -31.19 -5.02
C VAL A 392 2.47 -31.59 -3.58
N VAL A 393 1.74 -30.73 -2.88
CA VAL A 393 1.19 -30.99 -1.54
C VAL A 393 -0.32 -30.76 -1.61
N ALA A 394 -1.12 -31.68 -1.10
CA ALA A 394 -2.58 -31.55 -1.07
C ALA A 394 -3.11 -31.87 0.34
N TRP A 395 -4.14 -31.15 0.77
CA TRP A 395 -4.77 -31.31 2.09
C TRP A 395 -6.24 -30.89 2.06
N GLY A 396 -6.98 -31.19 3.13
CA GLY A 396 -8.43 -31.03 3.18
C GLY A 396 -9.16 -32.36 2.96
N ARG A 397 -10.35 -32.30 2.34
CA ARG A 397 -11.16 -33.49 2.06
C ARG A 397 -10.41 -34.51 1.18
N ASN A 398 -10.57 -35.80 1.47
CA ASN A 398 -9.87 -36.89 0.79
C ASN A 398 -10.71 -38.18 0.72
N VAL A 399 -11.90 -38.12 0.16
CA VAL A 399 -12.84 -39.26 0.15
C VAL A 399 -12.48 -40.30 -0.90
N TYR A 400 -11.96 -39.87 -2.04
CA TYR A 400 -11.59 -40.67 -3.21
C TYR A 400 -10.08 -40.78 -3.42
N GLY A 401 -9.27 -40.31 -2.45
CA GLY A 401 -7.82 -40.23 -2.59
C GLY A 401 -7.35 -39.00 -3.36
N GLU A 402 -8.23 -38.03 -3.60
CA GLU A 402 -8.00 -36.83 -4.40
C GLU A 402 -6.93 -35.90 -3.78
N SER A 403 -6.73 -35.95 -2.46
CA SER A 403 -5.64 -35.27 -1.74
C SER A 403 -4.43 -36.19 -1.49
N THR A 404 -4.45 -37.43 -1.99
CA THR A 404 -3.36 -38.40 -1.86
C THR A 404 -2.42 -38.31 -3.06
N VAL A 405 -1.44 -37.39 -2.97
CA VAL A 405 -0.48 -37.13 -4.06
C VAL A 405 0.29 -38.39 -4.43
N PRO A 406 0.33 -38.81 -5.71
CA PRO A 406 1.06 -40.00 -6.13
C PRO A 406 2.57 -39.92 -5.82
N ALA A 407 3.11 -40.93 -5.15
CA ALA A 407 4.50 -40.95 -4.68
C ALA A 407 5.56 -40.79 -5.79
N ALA A 408 5.22 -41.15 -7.04
CA ALA A 408 6.09 -41.04 -8.22
C ALA A 408 5.91 -39.73 -9.01
N LEU A 409 5.03 -38.82 -8.58
CA LEU A 409 4.77 -37.55 -9.29
C LEU A 409 5.98 -36.61 -9.18
N ARG A 410 6.52 -36.17 -10.32
CA ARG A 410 7.68 -35.28 -10.41
C ARG A 410 7.51 -34.30 -11.58
N ASN A 411 8.31 -33.24 -11.58
CA ASN A 411 8.43 -32.24 -12.65
C ASN A 411 7.11 -31.56 -13.01
N VAL A 412 6.29 -31.27 -11.98
CA VAL A 412 5.00 -30.57 -12.13
C VAL A 412 5.23 -29.07 -12.29
N ILE A 413 4.49 -28.44 -13.21
CA ILE A 413 4.53 -26.99 -13.48
C ILE A 413 3.22 -26.29 -13.15
N THR A 414 2.10 -27.00 -13.21
CA THR A 414 0.80 -26.50 -12.72
C THR A 414 -0.03 -27.63 -12.16
N VAL A 415 -0.94 -27.28 -11.26
CA VAL A 415 -1.91 -28.16 -10.62
C VAL A 415 -3.28 -27.53 -10.79
N SER A 416 -4.32 -28.35 -10.88
CA SER A 416 -5.71 -27.93 -10.85
C SER A 416 -6.50 -28.87 -9.95
N ALA A 417 -7.29 -28.30 -9.05
CA ALA A 417 -8.04 -29.02 -8.03
C ALA A 417 -9.54 -28.94 -8.32
N GLY A 418 -10.10 -30.00 -8.93
CA GLY A 418 -11.53 -30.09 -9.19
C GLY A 418 -12.33 -30.59 -7.99
N GLY A 419 -13.61 -30.91 -8.21
CA GLY A 419 -14.52 -31.40 -7.16
C GLY A 419 -13.98 -32.66 -6.48
N TYR A 420 -13.70 -33.70 -7.27
CA TYR A 420 -13.27 -35.01 -6.74
C TYR A 420 -11.97 -35.57 -7.34
N HIS A 421 -11.28 -34.84 -8.22
CA HIS A 421 -10.02 -35.29 -8.82
C HIS A 421 -9.03 -34.13 -9.02
N THR A 422 -7.74 -34.43 -8.97
CA THR A 422 -6.66 -33.44 -9.17
C THR A 422 -5.95 -33.74 -10.47
N VAL A 423 -5.62 -32.69 -11.23
CA VAL A 423 -4.82 -32.78 -12.45
C VAL A 423 -3.50 -32.04 -12.22
N ALA A 424 -2.39 -32.66 -12.61
CA ALA A 424 -1.08 -32.03 -12.59
C ALA A 424 -0.43 -32.10 -13.98
N LEU A 425 -0.03 -30.95 -14.52
CA LEU A 425 0.72 -30.84 -15.77
C LEU A 425 2.22 -30.87 -15.48
N ARG A 426 2.97 -31.64 -16.27
CA ARG A 426 4.42 -31.77 -16.18
C ARG A 426 5.14 -30.93 -17.23
N GLU A 427 6.41 -30.58 -16.99
CA GLU A 427 7.27 -29.82 -17.92
C GLU A 427 7.31 -30.40 -19.34
N ASN A 428 7.25 -31.73 -19.45
CA ASN A 428 7.26 -32.43 -20.74
C ASN A 428 5.91 -32.35 -21.49
N GLY A 429 4.89 -31.70 -20.92
CA GLY A 429 3.56 -31.53 -21.49
C GLY A 429 2.64 -32.75 -21.32
N THR A 430 2.99 -33.67 -20.42
CA THR A 430 2.11 -34.80 -20.01
C THR A 430 1.40 -34.47 -18.71
N ILE A 431 0.27 -35.15 -18.43
CA ILE A 431 -0.50 -34.95 -17.21
C ILE A 431 -0.52 -36.19 -16.33
N ALA A 432 -0.75 -36.00 -15.04
CA ALA A 432 -1.14 -37.03 -14.09
C ALA A 432 -2.47 -36.62 -13.45
N ILE A 433 -3.37 -37.59 -13.28
CA ILE A 433 -4.69 -37.36 -12.70
C ILE A 433 -4.95 -38.42 -11.63
N TRP A 434 -5.50 -38.02 -10.51
CA TRP A 434 -5.84 -38.92 -9.39
C TRP A 434 -7.04 -38.41 -8.59
N GLY A 435 -7.67 -39.31 -7.84
CA GLY A 435 -8.92 -39.07 -7.12
C GLY A 435 -10.04 -39.94 -7.69
N SER A 436 -11.25 -39.39 -7.73
CA SER A 436 -12.42 -40.06 -8.33
C SER A 436 -12.17 -40.44 -9.79
N ASN A 437 -12.81 -41.54 -10.19
CA ASN A 437 -12.83 -42.01 -11.57
C ASN A 437 -14.19 -42.62 -11.93
N GLU A 438 -15.27 -42.15 -11.31
CA GLU A 438 -16.62 -42.70 -11.51
C GLU A 438 -17.11 -42.54 -12.97
N TYR A 439 -16.62 -41.51 -13.67
CA TYR A 439 -16.97 -41.19 -15.06
C TYR A 439 -15.78 -41.29 -16.02
N GLY A 440 -14.64 -41.82 -15.55
CA GLY A 440 -13.41 -41.92 -16.33
C GLY A 440 -12.60 -40.62 -16.41
N GLU A 441 -12.90 -39.62 -15.58
CA GLU A 441 -12.22 -38.32 -15.51
C GLU A 441 -10.73 -38.46 -15.18
N SER A 442 -10.34 -39.44 -14.37
CA SER A 442 -8.93 -39.72 -14.06
C SER A 442 -8.22 -40.59 -15.10
N ILE A 443 -8.90 -41.04 -16.17
CA ILE A 443 -8.28 -41.81 -17.25
C ILE A 443 -7.66 -40.85 -18.28
N VAL A 444 -6.33 -40.81 -18.35
CA VAL A 444 -5.62 -40.01 -19.37
C VAL A 444 -5.81 -40.63 -20.76
N PRO A 445 -6.49 -39.95 -21.71
CA PRO A 445 -6.66 -40.47 -23.07
C PRO A 445 -5.33 -40.61 -23.83
N LEU A 446 -5.25 -41.59 -24.72
CA LEU A 446 -4.09 -41.75 -25.60
C LEU A 446 -4.04 -40.64 -26.67
N GLY A 447 -2.82 -40.24 -27.05
CA GLY A 447 -2.61 -39.36 -28.20
C GLY A 447 -2.95 -37.88 -27.96
N LEU A 448 -2.85 -37.37 -26.72
CA LEU A 448 -3.10 -35.96 -26.43
C LEU A 448 -2.05 -34.99 -27.01
N GLY A 449 -0.84 -35.46 -27.31
CA GLY A 449 0.27 -34.59 -27.71
C GLY A 449 0.81 -33.78 -26.52
N ARG A 450 1.47 -32.66 -26.82
CA ARG A 450 2.03 -31.74 -25.81
C ARG A 450 0.96 -30.77 -25.31
N LEU A 451 0.73 -30.77 -23.99
CA LEU A 451 -0.25 -29.93 -23.31
C LEU A 451 0.42 -28.69 -22.69
N ILE A 452 -0.33 -27.58 -22.66
CA ILE A 452 0.11 -26.30 -22.05
C ILE A 452 -0.78 -25.87 -20.87
N ALA A 453 -1.99 -26.40 -20.76
CA ALA A 453 -2.84 -26.24 -19.57
C ALA A 453 -3.71 -27.48 -19.37
N ALA A 454 -4.09 -27.75 -18.12
CA ALA A 454 -4.93 -28.87 -17.75
C ALA A 454 -5.72 -28.53 -16.48
N GLU A 455 -7.04 -28.61 -16.56
CA GLU A 455 -7.98 -28.16 -15.53
C GLU A 455 -8.93 -29.30 -15.13
N ALA A 456 -9.27 -29.34 -13.84
CA ALA A 456 -10.19 -30.29 -13.26
C ALA A 456 -11.50 -29.57 -12.86
N GLY A 457 -12.61 -29.93 -13.49
CA GLY A 457 -13.95 -29.51 -13.05
C GLY A 457 -14.49 -30.41 -11.94
N PHE A 458 -15.81 -30.43 -11.73
CA PHE A 458 -16.41 -31.27 -10.68
C PHE A 458 -16.11 -32.77 -10.91
N GLU A 459 -16.43 -33.27 -12.10
CA GLU A 459 -16.28 -34.68 -12.54
C GLU A 459 -15.82 -34.78 -14.00
N HIS A 460 -15.21 -33.73 -14.55
CA HIS A 460 -14.66 -33.72 -15.90
C HIS A 460 -13.29 -33.06 -15.94
N THR A 461 -12.47 -33.44 -16.91
CA THR A 461 -11.14 -32.88 -17.13
C THR A 461 -11.10 -32.15 -18.46
N LEU A 462 -10.42 -31.00 -18.48
CA LEU A 462 -10.22 -30.15 -19.64
C LEU A 462 -8.73 -29.95 -19.88
N VAL A 463 -8.27 -30.04 -21.13
CA VAL A 463 -6.86 -29.78 -21.47
C VAL A 463 -6.75 -28.90 -22.69
N LEU A 464 -5.71 -28.05 -22.68
CA LEU A 464 -5.31 -27.21 -23.79
C LEU A 464 -4.00 -27.73 -24.36
N LYS A 465 -4.00 -28.00 -25.65
CA LYS A 465 -2.81 -28.41 -26.39
C LYS A 465 -2.03 -27.20 -26.89
N GLU A 466 -0.75 -27.40 -27.17
CA GLU A 466 0.15 -26.38 -27.73
C GLU A 466 -0.32 -25.84 -29.10
N ASP A 467 -1.12 -26.62 -29.84
CA ASP A 467 -1.73 -26.20 -31.11
C ASP A 467 -3.00 -25.33 -30.95
N GLY A 468 -3.35 -24.95 -29.72
CA GLY A 468 -4.52 -24.13 -29.42
C GLY A 468 -5.85 -24.88 -29.48
N THR A 469 -5.85 -26.22 -29.56
CA THR A 469 -7.06 -27.04 -29.50
C THR A 469 -7.35 -27.57 -28.10
N VAL A 470 -8.63 -27.73 -27.79
CA VAL A 470 -9.13 -28.16 -26.48
C VAL A 470 -9.66 -29.58 -26.53
N ARG A 471 -9.45 -30.35 -25.46
CA ARG A 471 -10.01 -31.70 -25.27
C ARG A 471 -10.64 -31.81 -23.89
N ALA A 472 -11.80 -32.46 -23.81
CA ALA A 472 -12.50 -32.70 -22.55
C ALA A 472 -13.00 -34.16 -22.47
N TRP A 473 -13.05 -34.72 -21.25
CA TRP A 473 -13.59 -36.07 -20.96
C TRP A 473 -14.01 -36.18 -19.48
N GLY A 474 -14.70 -37.28 -19.14
CA GLY A 474 -15.30 -37.49 -17.82
C GLY A 474 -16.83 -37.43 -17.90
N ASN A 475 -17.49 -36.92 -16.86
CA ASN A 475 -18.93 -36.73 -16.84
C ASN A 475 -19.36 -35.74 -17.94
N ASN A 476 -20.36 -36.13 -18.73
CA ASN A 476 -20.89 -35.32 -19.84
C ASN A 476 -22.43 -35.21 -19.82
N LEU A 477 -23.08 -35.42 -18.68
CA LEU A 477 -24.55 -35.37 -18.56
C LEU A 477 -25.13 -34.00 -18.94
N LEU A 478 -24.34 -32.93 -18.81
CA LEU A 478 -24.74 -31.55 -19.11
C LEU A 478 -23.95 -30.98 -20.30
N GLY A 479 -23.24 -31.81 -21.06
CA GLY A 479 -22.50 -31.39 -22.24
C GLY A 479 -21.17 -30.68 -21.97
N GLN A 480 -20.66 -30.69 -20.72
CA GLN A 480 -19.37 -30.07 -20.36
C GLN A 480 -18.18 -30.64 -21.15
N CYS A 481 -18.25 -31.90 -21.62
CA CYS A 481 -17.22 -32.48 -22.47
C CYS A 481 -17.45 -32.23 -23.99
N ASN A 482 -18.57 -31.63 -24.38
CA ASN A 482 -18.91 -31.37 -25.79
C ASN A 482 -18.19 -30.11 -26.32
N VAL A 483 -16.87 -30.19 -26.47
CA VAL A 483 -16.04 -29.09 -27.01
C VAL A 483 -16.65 -28.57 -28.33
N PRO A 484 -16.95 -27.26 -28.44
CA PRO A 484 -17.60 -26.69 -29.62
C PRO A 484 -16.84 -26.96 -30.93
N ALA A 485 -17.59 -27.31 -31.98
CA ALA A 485 -17.02 -27.55 -33.30
C ALA A 485 -16.32 -26.29 -33.83
N GLY A 486 -15.04 -26.42 -34.20
CA GLY A 486 -14.24 -25.32 -34.74
C GLY A 486 -13.57 -24.43 -33.70
N LEU A 487 -13.69 -24.71 -32.39
CA LEU A 487 -12.95 -24.01 -31.35
C LEU A 487 -11.43 -24.19 -31.56
N ARG A 488 -10.73 -23.07 -31.79
CA ARG A 488 -9.29 -22.97 -32.07
C ARG A 488 -8.75 -21.65 -31.53
N ASP A 489 -7.43 -21.50 -31.57
CA ASP A 489 -6.71 -20.32 -31.11
C ASP A 489 -6.97 -20.02 -29.63
N VAL A 490 -7.17 -21.08 -28.83
CA VAL A 490 -7.41 -20.99 -27.40
C VAL A 490 -6.07 -20.77 -26.69
N ILE A 491 -6.04 -19.79 -25.78
CA ILE A 491 -4.85 -19.42 -24.99
C ILE A 491 -5.01 -19.73 -23.50
N ALA A 492 -6.24 -19.87 -23.01
CA ALA A 492 -6.53 -20.30 -21.66
C ALA A 492 -7.85 -21.08 -21.61
N ILE A 493 -7.96 -21.97 -20.63
CA ILE A 493 -9.15 -22.79 -20.37
C ILE A 493 -9.51 -22.69 -18.90
N HIS A 494 -10.78 -22.90 -18.57
CA HIS A 494 -11.25 -23.02 -17.19
C HIS A 494 -12.28 -24.14 -17.12
N ALA A 495 -12.11 -25.08 -16.18
CA ALA A 495 -13.10 -26.11 -15.91
C ALA A 495 -13.89 -25.71 -14.66
N ALA A 496 -15.11 -25.19 -14.85
CA ALA A 496 -16.04 -24.96 -13.75
C ALA A 496 -16.67 -26.30 -13.32
N ASP A 497 -17.63 -26.29 -12.40
CA ASP A 497 -18.21 -27.54 -11.90
C ASP A 497 -18.89 -28.37 -13.00
N PHE A 498 -19.84 -27.77 -13.72
CA PHE A 498 -20.68 -28.47 -14.68
C PHE A 498 -20.62 -27.92 -16.11
N TYR A 499 -19.73 -26.97 -16.38
CA TYR A 499 -19.49 -26.38 -17.70
C TYR A 499 -18.00 -26.08 -17.89
N SER A 500 -17.63 -25.75 -19.11
CA SER A 500 -16.25 -25.44 -19.47
C SER A 500 -16.17 -24.10 -20.17
N MET A 501 -15.01 -23.46 -20.06
CA MET A 501 -14.73 -22.16 -20.66
C MET A 501 -13.41 -22.19 -21.44
N ALA A 502 -13.33 -21.38 -22.49
CA ALA A 502 -12.11 -21.13 -23.25
C ALA A 502 -11.98 -19.64 -23.55
N LEU A 503 -10.77 -19.12 -23.39
CA LEU A 503 -10.36 -17.79 -23.83
C LEU A 503 -9.55 -17.92 -25.11
N LYS A 504 -10.00 -17.26 -26.18
CA LYS A 504 -9.28 -17.19 -27.45
C LYS A 504 -8.25 -16.07 -27.46
N SER A 505 -7.24 -16.17 -28.32
CA SER A 505 -6.21 -15.15 -28.52
C SER A 505 -6.75 -13.79 -28.99
N ASP A 506 -7.97 -13.76 -29.53
CA ASP A 506 -8.67 -12.53 -29.94
C ASP A 506 -9.48 -11.88 -28.80
N GLY A 507 -9.35 -12.38 -27.57
CA GLY A 507 -10.05 -11.87 -26.39
C GLY A 507 -11.52 -12.28 -26.30
N THR A 508 -11.98 -13.23 -27.12
CA THR A 508 -13.34 -13.80 -27.06
C THR A 508 -13.41 -14.95 -26.08
N VAL A 509 -14.46 -14.98 -25.25
CA VAL A 509 -14.78 -16.08 -24.33
C VAL A 509 -15.83 -17.00 -24.94
N VAL A 510 -15.61 -18.31 -24.82
CA VAL A 510 -16.57 -19.34 -25.23
C VAL A 510 -16.84 -20.25 -24.04
N CYS A 511 -18.11 -20.36 -23.63
CA CYS A 511 -18.57 -21.29 -22.60
C CYS A 511 -19.46 -22.36 -23.21
N TRP A 512 -19.39 -23.60 -22.70
CA TRP A 512 -20.26 -24.69 -23.13
C TRP A 512 -20.52 -25.69 -22.00
N GLY A 513 -21.64 -26.40 -22.13
CA GLY A 513 -22.14 -27.30 -21.10
C GLY A 513 -22.85 -26.57 -19.95
N GLY A 514 -23.20 -27.33 -18.93
CA GLY A 514 -23.96 -26.85 -17.78
C GLY A 514 -25.47 -26.89 -18.01
N SER A 515 -26.22 -26.95 -16.92
CA SER A 515 -27.67 -26.79 -16.98
C SER A 515 -28.06 -25.33 -17.28
N ASN A 516 -27.12 -24.38 -17.10
CA ASN A 516 -27.27 -22.95 -17.34
C ASN A 516 -28.50 -22.37 -16.62
N GLN A 517 -28.82 -22.91 -15.45
CA GLN A 517 -30.00 -22.51 -14.67
C GLN A 517 -29.87 -21.08 -14.14
N TYR A 518 -28.64 -20.60 -13.99
CA TYR A 518 -28.34 -19.28 -13.46
C TYR A 518 -27.76 -18.32 -14.51
N GLY A 519 -27.62 -18.77 -15.76
CA GLY A 519 -26.94 -18.02 -16.81
C GLY A 519 -25.42 -18.10 -16.71
N GLU A 520 -24.86 -18.94 -15.85
CA GLU A 520 -23.43 -19.05 -15.54
C GLU A 520 -22.57 -19.40 -16.77
N SER A 521 -23.10 -20.18 -17.72
CA SER A 521 -22.43 -20.49 -18.99
C SER A 521 -22.86 -19.57 -20.15
N THR A 522 -23.67 -18.55 -19.88
CA THR A 522 -24.13 -17.58 -20.89
C THR A 522 -23.21 -16.37 -20.94
N VAL A 523 -22.22 -16.40 -21.83
CA VAL A 523 -21.29 -15.28 -22.04
C VAL A 523 -22.06 -13.99 -22.37
N PRO A 524 -21.83 -12.88 -21.64
CA PRO A 524 -22.49 -11.60 -21.91
C PRO A 524 -22.29 -11.12 -23.36
N ALA A 525 -23.37 -10.62 -23.97
CA ALA A 525 -23.33 -10.12 -25.33
C ALA A 525 -22.35 -8.95 -25.46
N GLY A 526 -21.42 -9.05 -26.43
CA GLY A 526 -20.43 -8.01 -26.69
C GLY A 526 -19.17 -8.05 -25.81
N LEU A 527 -19.03 -9.05 -24.92
CA LEU A 527 -17.79 -9.25 -24.18
C LEU A 527 -16.63 -9.54 -25.15
N ARG A 528 -15.59 -8.70 -25.08
CA ARG A 528 -14.38 -8.71 -25.92
C ARG A 528 -13.19 -8.21 -25.10
N ASP A 529 -12.00 -8.32 -25.67
CA ASP A 529 -10.74 -7.87 -25.08
C ASP A 529 -10.45 -8.53 -23.71
N VAL A 530 -10.91 -9.76 -23.52
CA VAL A 530 -10.70 -10.52 -22.29
C VAL A 530 -9.25 -11.04 -22.22
N VAL A 531 -8.64 -10.95 -21.05
CA VAL A 531 -7.27 -11.43 -20.76
C VAL A 531 -7.24 -12.55 -19.72
N ALA A 532 -8.30 -12.69 -18.92
CA ALA A 532 -8.43 -13.78 -17.95
C ALA A 532 -9.90 -14.17 -17.77
N ILE A 533 -10.14 -15.44 -17.44
CA ILE A 533 -11.47 -16.02 -17.18
C ILE A 533 -11.42 -16.86 -15.90
N SER A 534 -12.54 -16.97 -15.21
CA SER A 534 -12.74 -17.85 -14.05
C SER A 534 -14.22 -18.21 -13.95
N GLY A 535 -14.55 -19.33 -13.31
CA GLY A 535 -15.93 -19.68 -13.01
C GLY A 535 -16.06 -20.87 -12.05
N MET A 536 -17.17 -20.94 -11.34
CA MET A 536 -17.56 -22.08 -10.48
C MET A 536 -19.04 -22.39 -10.72
N TYR A 537 -19.73 -23.00 -9.75
CA TYR A 537 -21.09 -23.49 -9.92
C TYR A 537 -22.13 -22.41 -10.28
N TYR A 538 -22.15 -21.28 -9.57
CA TYR A 538 -23.23 -20.29 -9.71
C TYR A 538 -22.91 -19.13 -10.67
N HIS A 539 -21.63 -18.78 -10.83
CA HIS A 539 -21.23 -17.64 -11.63
C HIS A 539 -19.88 -17.81 -12.31
N SER A 540 -19.66 -16.92 -13.26
CA SER A 540 -18.46 -16.80 -14.07
C SER A 540 -17.99 -15.35 -14.10
N GLY A 541 -16.75 -15.17 -14.52
CA GLY A 541 -16.16 -13.86 -14.64
C GLY A 541 -15.02 -13.78 -15.62
N ALA A 542 -14.73 -12.55 -16.02
CA ALA A 542 -13.65 -12.21 -16.92
C ALA A 542 -13.00 -10.89 -16.50
N ILE A 543 -11.69 -10.80 -16.74
CA ILE A 543 -10.95 -9.53 -16.69
C ILE A 543 -10.69 -9.10 -18.14
N LYS A 544 -11.07 -7.87 -18.48
CA LYS A 544 -10.72 -7.22 -19.75
C LYS A 544 -9.32 -6.62 -19.70
N SER A 545 -8.71 -6.37 -20.86
CA SER A 545 -7.37 -5.77 -20.98
C SER A 545 -7.26 -4.37 -20.37
N ASP A 546 -8.40 -3.68 -20.17
CA ASP A 546 -8.49 -2.39 -19.50
C ASP A 546 -8.64 -2.51 -17.96
N GLY A 547 -8.62 -3.73 -17.41
CA GLY A 547 -8.79 -4.04 -15.99
C GLY A 547 -10.25 -4.13 -15.53
N THR A 548 -11.22 -3.96 -16.42
CA THR A 548 -12.64 -4.11 -16.10
C THR A 548 -12.96 -5.55 -15.77
N ILE A 549 -13.60 -5.78 -14.62
CA ILE A 549 -14.19 -7.08 -14.26
C ILE A 549 -15.62 -7.14 -14.78
N VAL A 550 -15.95 -8.24 -15.45
CA VAL A 550 -17.32 -8.57 -15.86
C VAL A 550 -17.68 -9.89 -15.19
N LEU A 551 -18.69 -9.88 -14.32
CA LEU A 551 -19.25 -11.08 -13.69
C LEU A 551 -20.66 -11.35 -14.22
N TRP A 552 -21.03 -12.61 -14.32
CA TRP A 552 -22.37 -13.04 -14.74
C TRP A 552 -22.74 -14.40 -14.15
N GLY A 553 -24.04 -14.68 -14.04
CA GLY A 553 -24.57 -15.87 -13.35
C GLY A 553 -25.56 -15.49 -12.25
N ALA A 554 -25.68 -16.33 -11.23
CA ALA A 554 -26.55 -16.09 -10.08
C ALA A 554 -25.97 -14.99 -9.17
N ASP A 555 -26.84 -14.10 -8.68
CA ASP A 555 -26.50 -13.11 -7.64
C ASP A 555 -27.27 -13.39 -6.34
N LEU A 556 -27.04 -14.54 -5.74
CA LEU A 556 -27.78 -14.98 -4.55
C LEU A 556 -27.32 -14.24 -3.27
N ASP A 557 -26.07 -13.81 -3.24
CA ASP A 557 -25.37 -13.22 -2.10
C ASP A 557 -24.55 -11.97 -2.48
N GLY A 558 -24.77 -11.40 -3.66
CA GLY A 558 -24.01 -10.25 -4.18
C GLY A 558 -22.69 -10.62 -4.86
N GLN A 559 -22.44 -11.91 -5.13
CA GLN A 559 -21.19 -12.43 -5.68
C GLN A 559 -20.88 -11.94 -7.10
N VAL A 560 -21.90 -11.60 -7.92
CA VAL A 560 -21.70 -11.00 -9.26
C VAL A 560 -21.79 -9.49 -9.24
N THR A 561 -22.19 -8.89 -8.12
CA THR A 561 -22.16 -7.45 -7.92
C THR A 561 -20.73 -7.01 -7.59
N VAL A 562 -20.01 -6.55 -8.62
CA VAL A 562 -18.64 -6.02 -8.47
C VAL A 562 -18.66 -4.81 -7.52
N PRO A 563 -17.87 -4.82 -6.42
CA PRO A 563 -17.81 -3.70 -5.51
C PRO A 563 -17.42 -2.40 -6.20
N GLU A 564 -18.07 -1.29 -5.81
CA GLU A 564 -17.61 0.04 -6.20
C GLU A 564 -16.15 0.24 -5.77
N ASN A 565 -15.39 0.99 -6.56
CA ASN A 565 -13.99 1.32 -6.28
C ASN A 565 -13.00 0.15 -6.19
N LEU A 566 -13.32 -1.01 -6.78
CA LEU A 566 -12.41 -2.15 -6.77
C LEU A 566 -11.04 -1.82 -7.38
N THR A 567 -10.97 -0.93 -8.37
CA THR A 567 -9.73 -0.46 -8.98
C THR A 567 -9.46 1.01 -8.73
N SER A 568 -10.48 1.84 -8.53
CA SER A 568 -10.28 3.26 -8.29
C SER A 568 -9.98 3.58 -6.84
N THR A 569 -8.99 4.43 -6.57
CA THR A 569 -8.76 4.91 -5.21
C THR A 569 -10.00 5.64 -4.70
N GLY A 570 -10.61 5.11 -3.64
CA GLY A 570 -11.81 5.65 -2.99
C GLY A 570 -11.42 6.81 -2.08
N LEU A 571 -11.67 8.04 -2.50
CA LEU A 571 -11.54 9.27 -1.71
C LEU A 571 -12.92 9.91 -1.48
N GLY A 572 -14.00 9.15 -1.64
CA GLY A 572 -15.36 9.65 -1.49
C GLY A 572 -15.58 10.17 -0.08
N ARG A 573 -16.22 11.33 0.10
CA ARG A 573 -16.45 11.98 1.41
C ARG A 573 -15.17 12.26 2.23
N ALA A 574 -13.97 12.07 1.67
CA ALA A 574 -12.72 12.33 2.37
C ALA A 574 -12.59 13.83 2.66
N ASN A 575 -12.06 14.17 3.82
CA ASN A 575 -11.75 15.55 4.18
C ASN A 575 -10.31 15.89 3.79
N LEU A 576 -10.12 16.45 2.60
CA LEU A 576 -8.85 16.95 2.06
C LEU A 576 -8.69 18.47 2.24
N SER A 577 -9.46 19.08 3.14
CA SER A 577 -9.44 20.53 3.30
C SER A 577 -8.06 21.05 3.71
N GLY A 578 -7.55 22.06 3.01
CA GLY A 578 -6.22 22.62 3.23
C GLY A 578 -5.06 21.68 2.86
N ALA A 579 -5.33 20.50 2.29
CA ALA A 579 -4.28 19.56 1.93
C ALA A 579 -3.44 20.08 0.75
N ASN A 580 -2.13 19.90 0.79
CA ASN A 580 -1.28 20.13 -0.37
C ASN A 580 -1.23 18.86 -1.23
N LEU A 581 -1.80 18.91 -2.42
CA LEU A 581 -1.86 17.83 -3.42
C LEU A 581 -1.00 18.19 -4.64
N THR A 582 0.02 19.04 -4.47
CA THR A 582 0.80 19.53 -5.62
C THR A 582 1.46 18.36 -6.36
N GLY A 583 1.17 18.22 -7.66
CA GLY A 583 1.77 17.18 -8.51
C GLY A 583 1.34 15.75 -8.20
N SER A 584 0.34 15.53 -7.34
CA SER A 584 -0.17 14.19 -7.06
C SER A 584 -0.90 13.58 -8.27
N ASP A 585 -0.92 12.27 -8.35
CA ASP A 585 -1.62 11.53 -9.39
C ASP A 585 -2.93 10.97 -8.84
N LEU A 586 -4.08 11.51 -9.25
CA LEU A 586 -5.42 11.05 -8.86
C LEU A 586 -6.19 10.49 -10.06
N ARG A 587 -5.49 9.96 -11.07
CA ARG A 587 -6.13 9.47 -12.29
C ARG A 587 -7.16 8.40 -12.00
N GLY A 588 -8.41 8.67 -12.38
CA GLY A 588 -9.53 7.74 -12.20
C GLY A 588 -10.07 7.63 -10.76
N ALA A 589 -9.46 8.32 -9.79
CA ALA A 589 -9.85 8.23 -8.39
C ALA A 589 -11.30 8.67 -8.17
N ASN A 590 -11.98 8.08 -7.19
CA ASN A 590 -13.33 8.45 -6.81
C ASN A 590 -13.30 9.48 -5.67
N LEU A 591 -13.51 10.76 -5.96
CA LEU A 591 -13.61 11.86 -4.99
C LEU A 591 -15.06 12.30 -4.73
N THR A 592 -16.04 11.42 -4.91
CA THR A 592 -17.46 11.77 -4.74
C THR A 592 -17.73 12.40 -3.37
N ASN A 593 -18.30 13.61 -3.32
CA ASN A 593 -18.55 14.37 -2.08
C ASN A 593 -17.30 14.65 -1.22
N ALA A 594 -16.09 14.56 -1.77
CA ALA A 594 -14.87 14.90 -1.03
C ALA A 594 -14.81 16.40 -0.70
N ASN A 595 -14.30 16.75 0.48
CA ASN A 595 -14.07 18.14 0.86
C ASN A 595 -12.64 18.55 0.51
N LEU A 596 -12.44 19.31 -0.56
CA LEU A 596 -11.14 19.84 -1.02
C LEU A 596 -11.00 21.34 -0.69
N THR A 597 -11.76 21.86 0.27
CA THR A 597 -11.76 23.29 0.58
C THR A 597 -10.36 23.79 0.93
N ASN A 598 -9.90 24.87 0.30
CA ASN A 598 -8.54 25.43 0.48
C ASN A 598 -7.38 24.45 0.16
N ALA A 599 -7.62 23.31 -0.50
CA ALA A 599 -6.56 22.39 -0.88
C ALA A 599 -5.70 22.96 -2.02
N ASN A 600 -4.42 22.57 -2.12
CA ASN A 600 -3.54 22.96 -3.20
C ASN A 600 -3.32 21.81 -4.19
N LEU A 601 -4.06 21.77 -5.29
CA LEU A 601 -3.97 20.77 -6.36
C LEU A 601 -3.10 21.23 -7.54
N THR A 602 -2.16 22.16 -7.31
CA THR A 602 -1.29 22.68 -8.38
C THR A 602 -0.59 21.53 -9.10
N ASN A 603 -0.71 21.44 -10.43
CA ASN A 603 -0.16 20.35 -11.26
C ASN A 603 -0.63 18.92 -10.93
N ALA A 604 -1.68 18.74 -10.11
CA ALA A 604 -2.22 17.41 -9.84
C ALA A 604 -2.88 16.79 -11.09
N ASN A 605 -2.90 15.46 -11.18
CA ASN A 605 -3.50 14.75 -12.30
C ASN A 605 -4.81 14.06 -11.92
N LEU A 606 -5.95 14.68 -12.21
CA LEU A 606 -7.29 14.16 -11.94
C LEU A 606 -7.96 13.56 -13.18
N SER A 607 -7.20 13.17 -14.21
CA SER A 607 -7.82 12.70 -15.45
C SER A 607 -8.62 11.42 -15.22
N GLY A 608 -9.88 11.38 -15.64
CA GLY A 608 -10.79 10.25 -15.42
C GLY A 608 -11.42 10.18 -14.03
N ALA A 609 -11.08 11.08 -13.11
CA ALA A 609 -11.58 11.03 -11.73
C ALA A 609 -13.08 11.31 -11.64
N ASN A 610 -13.76 10.68 -10.68
CA ASN A 610 -15.15 10.99 -10.33
C ASN A 610 -15.18 12.07 -9.25
N LEU A 611 -15.57 13.28 -9.64
CA LEU A 611 -15.59 14.48 -8.79
C LEU A 611 -17.01 14.88 -8.35
N THR A 612 -18.01 14.02 -8.56
CA THR A 612 -19.43 14.35 -8.31
C THR A 612 -19.66 14.78 -6.86
N GLY A 613 -20.07 16.03 -6.67
CA GLY A 613 -20.34 16.61 -5.35
C GLY A 613 -19.10 17.02 -4.54
N ALA A 614 -17.90 16.91 -5.11
CA ALA A 614 -16.67 17.35 -4.43
C ALA A 614 -16.65 18.88 -4.25
N ASN A 615 -16.21 19.36 -3.09
CA ASN A 615 -16.18 20.79 -2.76
C ASN A 615 -14.78 21.38 -2.95
N PHE A 616 -14.60 22.20 -3.98
CA PHE A 616 -13.33 22.88 -4.31
C PHE A 616 -13.23 24.32 -3.80
N THR A 617 -14.10 24.77 -2.88
CA THR A 617 -14.10 26.18 -2.43
C THR A 617 -12.75 26.57 -1.81
N GLY A 618 -12.07 27.56 -2.39
CA GLY A 618 -10.74 28.03 -2.00
C GLY A 618 -9.58 27.17 -2.51
N ALA A 619 -9.83 26.08 -3.22
CA ALA A 619 -8.78 25.17 -3.67
C ALA A 619 -7.93 25.77 -4.81
N LEU A 620 -6.61 25.72 -4.72
CA LEU A 620 -5.70 26.12 -5.80
C LEU A 620 -5.62 25.00 -6.85
N ILE A 621 -5.98 25.28 -8.10
CA ILE A 621 -6.05 24.25 -9.17
C ILE A 621 -5.20 24.59 -10.40
N SER A 622 -4.15 25.38 -10.19
CA SER A 622 -3.26 25.82 -11.26
C SER A 622 -2.49 24.64 -11.88
N GLY A 623 -2.77 24.31 -13.14
CA GLY A 623 -2.07 23.24 -13.88
C GLY A 623 -2.65 21.85 -13.67
N THR A 624 -3.76 21.74 -12.94
CA THR A 624 -4.45 20.47 -12.71
C THR A 624 -4.97 19.87 -14.03
N ASN A 625 -4.72 18.59 -14.26
CA ASN A 625 -5.25 17.87 -15.43
C ASN A 625 -6.60 17.23 -15.12
N LEU A 626 -7.66 17.61 -15.86
CA LEU A 626 -9.04 17.14 -15.63
C LEU A 626 -9.63 16.45 -16.87
N ILE A 627 -8.79 15.97 -17.80
CA ILE A 627 -9.28 15.24 -18.99
C ILE A 627 -10.07 14.02 -18.54
N GLY A 628 -11.30 13.85 -19.01
CA GLY A 628 -12.13 12.68 -18.71
C GLY A 628 -12.71 12.65 -17.29
N ALA A 629 -12.42 13.64 -16.44
CA ALA A 629 -13.04 13.73 -15.12
C ALA A 629 -14.55 14.00 -15.26
N ILE A 630 -15.36 13.44 -14.35
CA ILE A 630 -16.82 13.55 -14.36
C ILE A 630 -17.34 14.27 -13.10
N GLY A 631 -18.43 15.03 -13.25
CA GLY A 631 -19.17 15.60 -12.11
C GLY A 631 -18.49 16.76 -11.36
N ALA A 632 -17.42 17.34 -11.92
CA ALA A 632 -16.67 18.41 -11.28
C ALA A 632 -17.48 19.72 -11.15
N ASP A 633 -17.71 20.17 -9.92
CA ASP A 633 -18.11 21.54 -9.62
C ASP A 633 -16.91 22.32 -9.06
N LEU A 634 -16.29 23.14 -9.91
CA LEU A 634 -15.13 23.96 -9.55
C LEU A 634 -15.51 25.32 -8.96
N THR A 635 -16.77 25.50 -8.55
CA THR A 635 -17.24 26.73 -7.89
C THR A 635 -16.35 27.06 -6.69
N GLY A 636 -15.83 28.29 -6.67
CA GLY A 636 -15.03 28.79 -5.55
C GLY A 636 -13.56 28.35 -5.55
N ALA A 637 -13.12 27.50 -6.47
CA ALA A 637 -11.68 27.23 -6.64
C ALA A 637 -10.92 28.50 -7.03
N ILE A 638 -9.59 28.48 -6.94
CA ILE A 638 -8.71 29.63 -7.16
C ILE A 638 -7.71 29.31 -8.28
N LEU A 639 -7.58 30.26 -9.21
CA LEU A 639 -6.51 30.32 -10.21
C LEU A 639 -5.60 31.51 -9.89
N ASP A 640 -4.38 31.21 -9.45
CA ASP A 640 -3.39 32.22 -9.04
C ASP A 640 -2.41 32.60 -10.17
N LYS A 641 -2.39 31.83 -11.26
CA LYS A 641 -1.54 32.04 -12.45
C LYS A 641 -2.36 31.88 -13.75
N PRO A 642 -1.89 32.41 -14.90
CA PRO A 642 -2.47 32.08 -16.20
C PRO A 642 -2.21 30.60 -16.51
N VAL A 643 -3.25 29.79 -16.68
CA VAL A 643 -3.08 28.34 -16.92
C VAL A 643 -3.97 27.80 -18.03
N GLN A 644 -3.51 26.70 -18.63
CA GLN A 644 -4.25 25.87 -19.59
C GLN A 644 -5.11 24.87 -18.84
N PHE A 645 -6.41 24.83 -19.13
CA PHE A 645 -7.33 23.84 -18.58
C PHE A 645 -7.55 22.72 -19.59
N LYS A 646 -7.24 21.48 -19.24
CA LYS A 646 -7.53 20.31 -20.10
C LYS A 646 -8.79 19.61 -19.59
N ILE A 647 -9.88 19.61 -20.37
CA ILE A 647 -11.17 18.99 -20.02
C ILE A 647 -11.73 18.23 -21.22
N SER A 648 -12.57 17.21 -21.02
CA SER A 648 -13.20 16.50 -22.15
C SER A 648 -14.69 16.26 -21.91
N THR A 649 -15.46 17.35 -21.87
CA THR A 649 -16.93 17.39 -21.63
C THR A 649 -17.32 17.30 -20.16
N SER A 650 -17.41 18.46 -19.51
CA SER A 650 -18.17 18.70 -18.28
C SER A 650 -18.54 20.18 -18.21
N VAL A 651 -19.61 20.49 -17.48
CA VAL A 651 -19.97 21.87 -17.16
C VAL A 651 -18.94 22.40 -16.17
N VAL A 652 -18.23 23.46 -16.54
CA VAL A 652 -17.27 24.14 -15.66
C VAL A 652 -17.83 25.50 -15.31
N ARG A 653 -18.09 25.77 -14.02
CA ARG A 653 -18.25 27.14 -13.54
C ARG A 653 -16.88 27.76 -13.36
N LEU A 654 -16.66 28.96 -13.90
CA LEU A 654 -15.35 29.58 -13.81
C LEU A 654 -15.08 30.12 -12.39
N PRO A 655 -13.89 29.86 -11.83
CA PRO A 655 -13.48 30.33 -10.51
C PRO A 655 -13.31 31.86 -10.44
N SER A 656 -13.27 32.43 -9.24
CA SER A 656 -12.88 33.82 -9.02
C SER A 656 -11.35 33.95 -8.89
N GLY A 657 -10.73 34.95 -9.53
CA GLY A 657 -9.26 35.09 -9.54
C GLY A 657 -8.70 36.24 -10.38
N LYS A 658 -7.37 36.41 -10.40
CA LYS A 658 -6.63 37.50 -11.11
C LYS A 658 -6.40 37.24 -12.61
N ALA A 659 -7.05 36.24 -13.20
CA ALA A 659 -6.90 35.93 -14.61
C ALA A 659 -7.95 36.71 -15.43
N ASP A 660 -7.54 37.33 -16.53
CA ASP A 660 -8.48 38.04 -17.43
C ASP A 660 -9.03 37.11 -18.53
N LYS A 661 -8.29 36.03 -18.83
CA LYS A 661 -8.60 35.03 -19.87
C LYS A 661 -8.28 33.63 -19.39
N ILE A 662 -9.09 32.67 -19.82
CA ILE A 662 -8.80 31.24 -19.67
C ILE A 662 -8.63 30.58 -21.03
N LYS A 663 -7.83 29.51 -21.05
CA LYS A 663 -7.62 28.68 -22.23
C LYS A 663 -8.12 27.28 -21.91
N ILE A 664 -9.18 26.85 -22.60
CA ILE A 664 -9.75 25.52 -22.48
C ILE A 664 -9.23 24.68 -23.64
N LEU A 665 -8.64 23.54 -23.30
CA LEU A 665 -8.14 22.53 -24.20
C LEU A 665 -9.03 21.30 -24.06
N PHE A 666 -9.70 20.88 -25.14
CA PHE A 666 -10.55 19.69 -25.11
C PHE A 666 -10.24 18.72 -26.25
N SER A 667 -10.25 17.42 -25.94
CA SER A 667 -9.97 16.37 -26.92
C SER A 667 -11.11 16.24 -27.93
N THR A 668 -10.77 16.06 -29.20
CA THR A 668 -11.76 15.94 -30.28
C THR A 668 -11.55 14.72 -31.17
N GLU A 669 -12.65 14.12 -31.61
CA GLU A 669 -12.68 13.00 -32.55
C GLU A 669 -12.96 13.49 -33.96
N ARG A 670 -12.20 12.98 -34.96
CA ARG A 670 -12.31 13.40 -36.37
C ARG A 670 -13.71 13.27 -36.96
N THR A 671 -14.52 12.36 -36.43
CA THR A 671 -15.85 12.01 -36.94
C THR A 671 -16.97 12.79 -36.26
N LYS A 672 -16.64 13.67 -35.29
CA LYS A 672 -17.61 14.33 -34.41
C LYS A 672 -17.48 15.84 -34.51
N THR A 673 -18.59 16.53 -34.23
CA THR A 673 -18.63 17.99 -34.16
C THR A 673 -18.84 18.42 -32.72
N TYR A 674 -18.31 19.59 -32.38
CA TYR A 674 -18.36 20.11 -31.02
C TYR A 674 -19.02 21.49 -31.00
N THR A 675 -19.81 21.73 -29.96
CA THR A 675 -20.45 23.02 -29.67
C THR A 675 -20.01 23.51 -28.31
N ILE A 676 -19.46 24.72 -28.25
CA ILE A 676 -19.16 25.41 -27.00
C ILE A 676 -20.35 26.25 -26.59
N GLN A 677 -20.78 26.10 -25.35
CA GLN A 677 -21.86 26.89 -24.77
C GLN A 677 -21.41 27.56 -23.48
N SER A 678 -21.98 28.72 -23.20
CA SER A 678 -21.93 29.35 -21.89
C SER A 678 -23.31 29.63 -21.33
N SER A 679 -23.37 29.85 -20.02
CA SER A 679 -24.57 30.34 -19.37
C SER A 679 -24.27 31.04 -18.05
N SER A 680 -25.15 31.92 -17.59
CA SER A 680 -25.22 32.37 -16.21
C SER A 680 -26.16 31.54 -15.32
N ASP A 681 -26.88 30.57 -15.90
CA ASP A 681 -27.87 29.68 -15.26
C ASP A 681 -27.80 28.27 -15.88
N LEU A 682 -27.61 27.24 -15.08
CA LEU A 682 -27.49 25.84 -15.54
C LEU A 682 -28.72 25.32 -16.32
N ASN A 683 -29.88 25.97 -16.21
CA ASN A 683 -31.11 25.57 -16.90
C ASN A 683 -31.27 26.18 -18.30
N SER A 684 -30.43 27.13 -18.67
CA SER A 684 -30.50 27.83 -19.95
C SER A 684 -29.11 27.87 -20.56
N TRP A 685 -28.90 27.51 -21.82
CA TRP A 685 -27.55 27.48 -22.39
C TRP A 685 -27.50 28.23 -23.72
N ARG A 686 -26.48 29.07 -23.90
CA ARG A 686 -26.24 29.79 -25.14
C ARG A 686 -24.99 29.25 -25.82
N SER A 687 -25.12 28.84 -27.08
CA SER A 687 -23.97 28.49 -27.91
C SER A 687 -23.12 29.73 -28.20
N ILE A 688 -21.82 29.63 -27.93
CA ILE A 688 -20.81 30.64 -28.25
C ILE A 688 -20.12 30.28 -29.57
N GLU A 689 -19.88 28.99 -29.80
CA GLU A 689 -19.27 28.46 -31.02
C GLU A 689 -19.87 27.08 -31.31
N SER A 690 -20.13 26.75 -32.58
CA SER A 690 -20.78 25.49 -32.97
C SER A 690 -20.12 24.89 -34.21
N ASN A 691 -20.40 23.60 -34.45
CA ASN A 691 -19.89 22.85 -35.61
C ASN A 691 -18.36 22.80 -35.69
N ILE A 692 -17.68 22.81 -34.53
CA ILE A 692 -16.23 22.67 -34.49
C ILE A 692 -15.89 21.24 -34.89
N GLN A 693 -15.32 21.06 -36.08
CA GLN A 693 -14.93 19.74 -36.57
C GLN A 693 -13.74 19.21 -35.79
N GLY A 694 -13.86 18.01 -35.23
CA GLY A 694 -12.75 17.39 -34.54
C GLY A 694 -11.60 17.04 -35.51
N ASN A 695 -10.37 17.07 -35.00
CA ASN A 695 -9.17 16.77 -35.79
C ASN A 695 -8.43 15.51 -35.31
N GLY A 696 -8.95 14.84 -34.27
CA GLY A 696 -8.30 13.68 -33.63
C GLY A 696 -7.25 14.07 -32.60
N GLN A 697 -7.14 15.36 -32.28
CA GLN A 697 -6.27 15.92 -31.26
C GLN A 697 -7.07 16.87 -30.36
N SER A 698 -6.37 17.57 -29.47
CA SER A 698 -6.94 18.65 -28.67
C SER A 698 -7.22 19.91 -29.48
N ILE A 699 -8.39 20.51 -29.29
CA ILE A 699 -8.72 21.85 -29.76
C ILE A 699 -8.60 22.84 -28.61
N GLU A 700 -7.95 23.96 -28.88
CA GLU A 700 -7.70 25.04 -27.93
C GLU A 700 -8.67 26.20 -28.18
N ARG A 701 -9.26 26.73 -27.11
CA ARG A 701 -10.10 27.95 -27.15
C ARG A 701 -9.81 28.86 -25.98
N SER A 702 -9.75 30.16 -26.25
CA SER A 702 -9.59 31.19 -25.23
C SER A 702 -10.91 31.92 -24.99
N PHE A 703 -11.23 32.16 -23.73
CA PHE A 703 -12.44 32.86 -23.31
C PHE A 703 -12.10 33.98 -22.33
N ASP A 704 -12.73 35.13 -22.51
CA ASP A 704 -12.71 36.21 -21.53
C ASP A 704 -13.56 35.80 -20.33
N LEU A 705 -13.02 35.99 -19.13
CA LEU A 705 -13.65 35.53 -17.89
C LEU A 705 -14.90 36.32 -17.48
N GLY A 706 -15.10 37.54 -18.02
CA GLY A 706 -16.27 38.37 -17.74
C GLY A 706 -16.56 38.53 -16.23
N ASP A 707 -17.84 38.45 -15.85
CA ASP A 707 -18.26 38.33 -14.45
C ASP A 707 -18.14 36.87 -13.96
N SER A 708 -17.79 36.66 -12.69
CA SER A 708 -17.49 35.36 -12.05
C SER A 708 -18.65 34.35 -11.95
N ASN A 709 -19.73 34.53 -12.71
CA ASN A 709 -20.97 33.75 -12.64
C ASN A 709 -21.30 32.95 -13.91
N TYR A 710 -20.40 32.91 -14.89
CA TYR A 710 -20.62 32.14 -16.11
C TYR A 710 -20.11 30.69 -16.01
N PHE A 711 -20.95 29.76 -16.47
CA PHE A 711 -20.69 28.35 -16.71
C PHE A 711 -20.33 28.13 -18.18
N PHE A 712 -19.47 27.15 -18.47
CA PHE A 712 -19.05 26.79 -19.81
C PHE A 712 -19.12 25.27 -20.00
N ARG A 713 -19.50 24.81 -21.19
CA ARG A 713 -19.45 23.39 -21.55
C ARG A 713 -19.13 23.20 -23.03
N ALA A 714 -18.47 22.09 -23.34
CA ALA A 714 -18.32 21.59 -24.70
C ALA A 714 -19.25 20.38 -24.88
N ILE A 715 -20.15 20.46 -25.86
CA ILE A 715 -21.06 19.37 -26.24
C ILE A 715 -20.47 18.68 -27.46
N LYS A 716 -20.31 17.36 -27.38
CA LYS A 716 -19.97 16.48 -28.49
C LYS A 716 -21.27 16.03 -29.18
N ASN A 717 -21.41 16.34 -30.47
CA ASN A 717 -22.55 15.92 -31.33
C ASN A 717 -22.10 14.80 -32.29
#